data_AF-A0A1F6CLP0-F1
#
_entry.id   AF-A0A1F6CLP0-F1
#
_cell.length_a   1.000
_cell.length_b   1.000
_cell.length_c   1.000
_cell.angle_alpha   90.00
_cell.angle_beta   90.00
_cell.angle_gamma   90.00
#
_symmetry.space_group_name_H-M   'P 1'
#
loop_
_entity.id
_entity.type
_entity.pdbx_description
1 polymer ?
#
loop_
_entity_poly.entity_id
_entity_poly.type
_entity_poly.pdbx_seq_one_letter_code
_entity_poly.pdbx_strand_id
1 'polypeptide(L)'
;MSKVLATKNVATILVVASLILGFSFAFATPAKADMISDLQAQIATLMAQIQAMQGGTGSQQVGGVQCTATFTRNLTIGSTGTEVMAVQKLLNSIDGTQVATTGAGSPGNETSYFGGLTRSAVSKFQQKYGISPIAGYWGPLTRAKANAICSGTVTPGPGPVIPPITGNGLRVALAADNPTYAALVQGQAIAELLKLTFSNPSSGPITVTNLAFKRIGVSSDSTLANVYLFNGATRLTDSAGVSNTLFNFNVPSGIFTVPAGGSVTISVRSDIAGSTNGQQVGVQLLNVSASGLLDSSVVFPITGSALLISSATLATVDFASGTTPSTNTNLTPANDIVVWQNVATVGTRAVNLTSFQLRNLGSIGLNDVRNLRLFVDGVQVGNAVANLSAGETSVAWDLSAAPKRLETGGRTIKVVGDVVGGSSLTMQFSLRRAADARVIDTELNQPILSTAAGSAFSARSSGVQTIGSASVSVAKAANSPSSNVMLGGSNIKWASFELRASGEDVKIESLNVNADTSNAGADRGLDNGKVFVDGVQVGSTKDLTEETDVEFTFGSSFIAKAGALHIIDIYADAKSTTGASFTANETAAITLDDGSSNAFGQISLTSVSVPGSDVTGNTLTIASSSLTATKFSGYGNQTIIAGTNNARLGSFTLSSGSTEGINVNTIVVDLTSDESASITDLRLVDATTGTQIGTAKASPSTSNSFSVNFDILVSGTKTIDVVGNIKSGSNSGTWAADIDASTGGLGLTTSNSVDIGSDLTLQTITVGTGTFTQSVGTSPDNANVIAGSNDVKVGSFNFTAANSSFTVQEIKVKVPADAATSVSSVTLKWAGGPAGGVSQALALSSGGQSHATATFTGLTFNVPTNETKVLEVYVNIPTIANGATSGAAISVSLDRNEGYRAIDSSGTASTTFANSIDLTSTSTSGKGSMYVRKTKPVIAAVALDSTTLTAGSDAVLGRFSVTADSAGKIDWGQVVITLNKTAAITTGATTTLALWSGSNQITGTMATTTAGATSGAGTMDACLGQTSCLIYFRPTTVETIEAGTSKTYELRGTVGGIVSGANNISASIANPHTTASSTAVFDLATGAIGTAGTASFAWSDWSDLSDHSSSATGASTSDWVGDYLVRTLPLTIGNRSVNF
;
A
#
# COMPACT_ATOMS: atom_id res chain seq x y z
N MET A 1 -34.53 62.07 -35.50
CA MET A 1 -33.35 62.47 -36.32
C MET A 1 -33.23 61.39 -37.40
N SER A 2 -33.61 61.56 -38.67
CA SER A 2 -33.38 62.67 -39.63
C SER A 2 -31.97 62.66 -40.24
N LYS A 3 -31.77 61.83 -41.27
CA LYS A 3 -31.41 62.20 -42.67
C LYS A 3 -30.78 60.99 -43.41
N VAL A 4 -30.97 60.64 -44.69
CA VAL A 4 -31.73 61.10 -45.88
C VAL A 4 -30.79 61.12 -47.11
N LEU A 5 -31.25 60.59 -48.26
CA LEU A 5 -30.70 60.75 -49.64
C LEU A 5 -29.30 60.15 -49.92
N ALA A 6 -28.83 59.93 -51.17
CA ALA A 6 -29.42 59.95 -52.53
C ALA A 6 -28.61 58.98 -53.44
N THR A 7 -29.17 58.20 -54.37
CA THR A 7 -29.60 58.54 -55.76
C THR A 7 -28.48 59.00 -56.72
N LYS A 8 -28.17 58.24 -57.80
CA LYS A 8 -28.36 58.64 -59.23
C LYS A 8 -27.66 57.78 -60.31
N ASN A 9 -28.48 57.52 -61.34
CA ASN A 9 -28.32 57.10 -62.73
C ASN A 9 -27.19 57.74 -63.60
N VAL A 10 -27.08 57.21 -64.84
CA VAL A 10 -26.52 57.81 -66.11
C VAL A 10 -25.01 57.58 -66.37
N ALA A 11 -24.48 57.29 -67.58
CA ALA A 11 -24.92 56.59 -68.82
C ALA A 11 -23.74 56.56 -69.85
N THR A 12 -23.96 56.03 -71.07
CA THR A 12 -23.29 56.40 -72.37
C THR A 12 -21.79 56.05 -72.57
N ILE A 13 -21.20 55.82 -73.78
CA ILE A 13 -21.64 55.68 -75.20
C ILE A 13 -20.50 55.04 -76.06
N LEU A 14 -20.83 54.36 -77.18
CA LEU A 14 -20.20 54.27 -78.53
C LEU A 14 -20.32 52.83 -79.14
N VAL A 15 -20.89 52.50 -80.32
CA VAL A 15 -21.02 53.12 -81.69
C VAL A 15 -19.78 52.80 -82.58
N VAL A 16 -19.84 52.27 -83.83
CA VAL A 16 -20.88 51.73 -84.75
C VAL A 16 -20.20 51.06 -85.99
N ALA A 17 -20.95 50.37 -86.88
CA ALA A 17 -20.65 50.08 -88.31
C ALA A 17 -19.60 48.97 -88.68
N SER A 18 -19.67 48.25 -89.82
CA SER A 18 -20.76 48.05 -90.83
C SER A 18 -20.39 47.01 -91.92
N LEU A 19 -21.40 46.24 -92.41
CA LEU A 19 -21.60 45.81 -93.83
C LEU A 19 -20.57 44.83 -94.50
N ILE A 20 -20.82 44.09 -95.61
CA ILE A 20 -22.01 43.80 -96.45
C ILE A 20 -21.85 42.46 -97.27
N LEU A 21 -22.96 41.79 -97.66
CA LEU A 21 -23.19 40.79 -98.77
C LEU A 21 -22.24 39.57 -99.01
N GLY A 22 -22.69 38.37 -99.44
CA GLY A 22 -24.06 37.88 -99.70
C GLY A 22 -24.11 36.48 -100.38
N PHE A 23 -25.34 35.89 -100.43
CA PHE A 23 -25.77 34.61 -101.09
C PHE A 23 -25.31 33.26 -100.48
N SER A 24 -26.12 32.18 -100.43
CA SER A 24 -27.59 31.96 -100.34
C SER A 24 -27.93 30.45 -100.25
N PHE A 25 -28.94 30.06 -99.44
CA PHE A 25 -29.98 29.01 -99.66
C PHE A 25 -30.36 28.08 -98.48
N ALA A 26 -31.66 27.74 -98.45
CA ALA A 26 -32.39 26.73 -97.66
C ALA A 26 -32.65 26.97 -96.15
N PHE A 27 -33.93 26.81 -95.75
CA PHE A 27 -34.46 27.05 -94.40
C PHE A 27 -34.95 25.75 -93.73
N ALA A 28 -34.66 25.59 -92.43
CA ALA A 28 -35.55 24.95 -91.45
C ALA A 28 -35.15 25.36 -90.00
N THR A 29 -36.10 25.99 -89.30
CA THR A 29 -36.14 26.43 -87.87
C THR A 29 -35.04 25.99 -86.87
N PRO A 30 -34.44 26.94 -86.11
CA PRO A 30 -33.78 26.66 -84.84
C PRO A 30 -34.70 26.92 -83.64
N ALA A 31 -34.87 25.93 -82.75
CA ALA A 31 -35.43 26.16 -81.41
C ALA A 31 -34.35 26.80 -80.51
N LYS A 32 -34.37 28.13 -80.35
CA LYS A 32 -33.50 28.84 -79.39
C LYS A 32 -34.24 29.06 -78.07
N ALA A 33 -34.03 28.18 -77.09
CA ALA A 33 -34.62 28.35 -75.76
C ALA A 33 -33.84 27.65 -74.61
N ASP A 34 -32.49 27.65 -74.60
CA ASP A 34 -31.75 27.12 -73.44
C ASP A 34 -30.31 27.67 -73.22
N MET A 35 -30.07 28.95 -73.52
CA MET A 35 -28.81 29.63 -73.14
C MET A 35 -28.99 30.66 -72.00
N ILE A 36 -30.22 31.11 -71.75
CA ILE A 36 -30.50 32.15 -70.73
C ILE A 36 -30.68 31.52 -69.33
N SER A 37 -31.28 30.33 -69.25
CA SER A 37 -31.37 29.50 -68.03
C SER A 37 -29.97 29.17 -67.49
N ASP A 38 -29.10 28.68 -68.36
CA ASP A 38 -27.77 28.18 -68.00
C ASP A 38 -26.81 29.32 -67.59
N LEU A 39 -26.90 30.49 -68.26
CA LEU A 39 -26.21 31.71 -67.83
C LEU A 39 -26.75 32.26 -66.49
N GLN A 40 -28.06 32.13 -66.21
CA GLN A 40 -28.62 32.50 -64.91
C GLN A 40 -28.18 31.54 -63.80
N ALA A 41 -28.07 30.24 -64.08
CA ALA A 41 -27.53 29.24 -63.15
C ALA A 41 -26.04 29.47 -62.84
N GLN A 42 -25.24 29.84 -63.86
CA GLN A 42 -23.83 30.21 -63.66
C GLN A 42 -23.68 31.50 -62.85
N ILE A 43 -24.51 32.52 -63.07
CA ILE A 43 -24.52 33.76 -62.27
C ILE A 43 -24.93 33.47 -60.81
N ALA A 44 -25.91 32.60 -60.56
CA ALA A 44 -26.27 32.19 -59.20
C ALA A 44 -25.13 31.43 -58.50
N THR A 45 -24.41 30.57 -59.22
CA THR A 45 -23.24 29.85 -58.70
C THR A 45 -22.07 30.80 -58.39
N LEU A 46 -21.78 31.78 -59.25
CA LEU A 46 -20.76 32.81 -58.97
C LEU A 46 -21.15 33.73 -57.81
N MET A 47 -22.43 34.08 -57.68
CA MET A 47 -22.95 34.84 -56.52
C MET A 47 -22.74 34.10 -55.20
N ALA A 48 -22.98 32.78 -55.16
CA ALA A 48 -22.71 31.96 -53.99
C ALA A 48 -21.20 31.88 -53.67
N GLN A 49 -20.34 31.79 -54.69
CA GLN A 49 -18.88 31.82 -54.51
C GLN A 49 -18.37 33.20 -54.03
N ILE A 50 -18.98 34.30 -54.46
CA ILE A 50 -18.63 35.66 -53.99
C ILE A 50 -19.10 35.89 -52.54
N GLN A 51 -20.29 35.41 -52.15
CA GLN A 51 -20.71 35.44 -50.75
C GLN A 51 -19.80 34.59 -49.84
N ALA A 52 -19.31 33.45 -50.33
CA ALA A 52 -18.32 32.62 -49.61
C ALA A 52 -16.94 33.30 -49.46
N MET A 53 -16.59 34.27 -50.33
CA MET A 53 -15.30 34.98 -50.29
C MET A 53 -15.32 36.34 -49.56
N GLN A 54 -16.47 36.85 -49.13
CA GLN A 54 -16.57 38.16 -48.45
C GLN A 54 -16.75 38.09 -46.93
N GLY A 55 -16.92 36.90 -46.35
CA GLY A 55 -16.98 36.70 -44.90
C GLY A 55 -15.65 36.22 -44.29
N GLY A 56 -14.62 37.09 -44.23
CA GLY A 56 -13.29 36.60 -43.79
C GLY A 56 -12.18 37.59 -43.43
N THR A 57 -12.42 38.92 -43.34
CA THR A 57 -11.38 39.85 -42.84
C THR A 57 -11.44 39.97 -41.31
N GLY A 58 -10.84 39.02 -40.62
CA GLY A 58 -10.66 39.03 -39.17
C GLY A 58 -9.50 38.12 -38.78
N SER A 59 -8.43 38.70 -38.25
CA SER A 59 -7.20 37.98 -37.91
C SER A 59 -7.46 36.89 -36.87
N GLN A 60 -7.40 35.61 -37.27
CA GLN A 60 -7.25 34.50 -36.35
C GLN A 60 -5.97 33.70 -36.62
N GLN A 61 -5.18 33.64 -35.55
CA GLN A 61 -3.98 32.85 -35.37
C GLN A 61 -4.25 31.36 -35.61
N VAL A 62 -3.33 30.68 -36.30
CA VAL A 62 -3.45 29.25 -36.65
C VAL A 62 -3.43 28.38 -35.39
N GLY A 63 -4.61 27.97 -34.94
CA GLY A 63 -4.82 27.10 -33.79
C GLY A 63 -4.79 25.62 -34.15
N GLY A 64 -3.59 25.05 -34.33
CA GLY A 64 -3.45 23.58 -34.23
C GLY A 64 -3.83 23.11 -32.82
N VAL A 65 -4.37 21.89 -32.68
CA VAL A 65 -4.75 21.32 -31.38
C VAL A 65 -3.51 21.22 -30.49
N GLN A 66 -3.37 22.15 -29.55
CA GLN A 66 -2.25 22.22 -28.61
C GLN A 66 -2.44 21.19 -27.49
N CYS A 67 -2.00 19.95 -27.74
CA CYS A 67 -1.90 18.96 -26.68
C CYS A 67 -0.73 19.27 -25.76
N THR A 68 -1.03 19.73 -24.54
CA THR A 68 -0.04 20.07 -23.52
C THR A 68 0.50 18.87 -22.72
N ALA A 69 0.11 17.64 -23.08
CA ALA A 69 0.54 16.41 -22.40
C ALA A 69 0.53 15.19 -23.34
N THR A 70 1.46 14.27 -23.09
CA THR A 70 1.41 12.89 -23.62
C THR A 70 0.58 12.04 -22.66
N PHE A 71 -0.43 11.33 -23.18
CA PHE A 71 -1.25 10.43 -22.37
C PHE A 71 -0.52 9.11 -22.15
N THR A 72 -0.42 8.68 -20.89
CA THR A 72 0.29 7.46 -20.48
C THR A 72 -0.56 6.52 -19.63
N ARG A 73 -1.52 7.03 -18.85
CA ARG A 73 -2.31 6.25 -17.88
C ARG A 73 -3.65 5.76 -18.42
N ASN A 74 -4.05 4.57 -18.00
CA ASN A 74 -5.45 4.13 -18.12
C ASN A 74 -6.31 4.97 -17.15
N LEU A 75 -7.44 5.53 -17.59
CA LEU A 75 -8.37 6.30 -16.74
C LEU A 75 -9.82 5.81 -16.88
N THR A 76 -10.54 5.81 -15.77
CA THR A 76 -11.96 5.40 -15.64
C THR A 76 -12.69 6.28 -14.60
N ILE A 77 -14.00 6.09 -14.43
CA ILE A 77 -14.79 6.80 -13.39
C ILE A 77 -14.10 6.67 -12.03
N GLY A 78 -13.97 7.79 -11.31
CA GLY A 78 -13.28 7.88 -10.02
C GLY A 78 -11.79 8.23 -10.12
N SER A 79 -11.19 8.20 -11.31
CA SER A 79 -9.77 8.58 -11.49
C SER A 79 -9.56 10.07 -11.21
N THR A 80 -8.47 10.41 -10.53
CA THR A 80 -8.06 11.80 -10.28
C THR A 80 -6.66 12.11 -10.80
N GLY A 81 -6.41 13.41 -11.05
CA GLY A 81 -5.08 13.97 -11.31
C GLY A 81 -5.00 14.91 -12.51
N THR A 82 -3.80 15.41 -12.77
CA THR A 82 -3.50 16.35 -13.87
C THR A 82 -3.75 15.77 -15.26
N GLU A 83 -3.52 14.46 -15.45
CA GLU A 83 -3.78 13.79 -16.74
C GLU A 83 -5.27 13.71 -17.06
N VAL A 84 -6.16 13.61 -16.05
CA VAL A 84 -7.61 13.70 -16.25
C VAL A 84 -8.01 15.08 -16.78
N MET A 85 -7.43 16.14 -16.22
CA MET A 85 -7.65 17.51 -16.69
C MET A 85 -7.12 17.70 -18.12
N ALA A 86 -5.99 17.09 -18.48
CA ALA A 86 -5.47 17.10 -19.84
C ALA A 86 -6.39 16.35 -20.83
N VAL A 87 -6.98 15.23 -20.41
CA VAL A 87 -7.99 14.50 -21.21
C VAL A 87 -9.23 15.35 -21.43
N GLN A 88 -9.74 16.02 -20.39
CA GLN A 88 -10.88 16.94 -20.53
C GLN A 88 -10.58 18.09 -21.50
N LYS A 89 -9.37 18.68 -21.45
CA LYS A 89 -8.92 19.72 -22.40
C LYS A 89 -8.88 19.23 -23.85
N LEU A 90 -8.34 18.03 -24.09
CA LEU A 90 -8.35 17.43 -25.43
C LEU A 90 -9.79 17.21 -25.93
N LEU A 91 -10.66 16.62 -25.10
CA LEU A 91 -12.06 16.34 -25.45
C LEU A 91 -12.86 17.62 -25.71
N ASN A 92 -12.58 18.70 -24.98
CA ASN A 92 -13.16 20.03 -25.20
C ASN A 92 -12.62 20.73 -26.46
N SER A 93 -11.42 20.36 -26.94
CA SER A 93 -10.83 20.90 -28.18
C SER A 93 -11.27 20.17 -29.45
N ILE A 94 -11.88 18.99 -29.32
CA ILE A 94 -12.36 18.18 -30.45
C ILE A 94 -13.88 18.33 -30.56
N ASP A 95 -14.33 18.80 -31.73
CA ASP A 95 -15.74 18.95 -32.05
C ASP A 95 -16.53 17.66 -31.79
N GLY A 96 -17.74 17.79 -31.25
CA GLY A 96 -18.63 16.67 -30.89
C GLY A 96 -18.20 15.86 -29.66
N THR A 97 -17.03 16.09 -29.05
CA THR A 97 -16.56 15.33 -27.87
C THR A 97 -16.52 16.13 -26.56
N GLN A 98 -17.04 17.36 -26.55
CA GLN A 98 -17.04 18.25 -25.39
C GLN A 98 -17.62 17.59 -24.11
N VAL A 99 -16.96 17.84 -22.97
CA VAL A 99 -17.31 17.24 -21.66
C VAL A 99 -18.54 17.91 -21.04
N ALA A 100 -18.58 19.25 -21.06
CA ALA A 100 -19.74 20.05 -20.63
C ALA A 100 -19.77 21.39 -21.38
N THR A 101 -20.96 21.98 -21.54
CA THR A 101 -21.14 23.31 -22.15
C THR A 101 -20.91 24.44 -21.14
N THR A 102 -21.28 24.23 -19.88
CA THR A 102 -21.05 25.16 -18.75
C THR A 102 -20.71 24.38 -17.48
N GLY A 103 -20.10 25.04 -16.49
CA GLY A 103 -19.76 24.45 -15.20
C GLY A 103 -18.53 23.51 -15.24
N ALA A 104 -18.42 22.65 -14.23
CA ALA A 104 -17.28 21.76 -14.04
C ALA A 104 -17.07 20.82 -15.24
N GLY A 105 -15.90 20.91 -15.89
CA GLY A 105 -15.55 20.17 -17.10
C GLY A 105 -15.77 20.95 -18.40
N SER A 106 -16.37 22.15 -18.39
CA SER A 106 -16.48 22.98 -19.60
C SER A 106 -15.11 23.51 -20.05
N PRO A 107 -14.98 24.01 -21.30
CA PRO A 107 -13.77 24.71 -21.76
C PRO A 107 -13.36 25.80 -20.75
N GLY A 108 -12.11 25.72 -20.26
CA GLY A 108 -11.57 26.65 -19.26
C GLY A 108 -11.98 26.38 -17.81
N ASN A 109 -12.86 25.41 -17.56
CA ASN A 109 -13.28 24.93 -16.24
C ASN A 109 -12.99 23.41 -16.09
N GLU A 110 -11.97 22.88 -16.77
CA GLU A 110 -11.64 21.46 -16.68
C GLU A 110 -11.23 21.05 -15.26
N THR A 111 -11.65 19.85 -14.87
CA THR A 111 -11.41 19.31 -13.53
C THR A 111 -10.38 18.20 -13.54
N SER A 112 -9.78 17.95 -12.38
CA SER A 112 -8.90 16.81 -12.14
C SER A 112 -9.65 15.53 -11.75
N TYR A 113 -10.97 15.42 -11.97
CA TYR A 113 -11.79 14.25 -11.60
C TYR A 113 -12.51 13.65 -12.81
N PHE A 114 -12.41 12.34 -12.99
CA PHE A 114 -13.01 11.60 -14.11
C PHE A 114 -14.42 11.16 -13.70
N GLY A 115 -15.42 11.98 -14.04
CA GLY A 115 -16.83 11.72 -13.72
C GLY A 115 -17.61 11.08 -14.89
N GLY A 116 -18.93 10.96 -14.70
CA GLY A 116 -19.84 10.46 -15.74
C GLY A 116 -19.83 11.29 -17.03
N LEU A 117 -19.67 12.61 -16.92
CA LEU A 117 -19.54 13.51 -18.08
C LEU A 117 -18.25 13.22 -18.87
N THR A 118 -17.12 13.04 -18.18
CA THR A 118 -15.84 12.66 -18.80
C THR A 118 -15.95 11.29 -19.50
N ARG A 119 -16.60 10.30 -18.86
CA ARG A 119 -16.87 8.99 -19.49
C ARG A 119 -17.69 9.13 -20.78
N SER A 120 -18.75 9.94 -20.76
CA SER A 120 -19.60 10.19 -21.94
C SER A 120 -18.81 10.85 -23.07
N ALA A 121 -17.97 11.84 -22.77
CA ALA A 121 -17.08 12.48 -23.72
C ALA A 121 -16.05 11.50 -24.32
N VAL A 122 -15.47 10.62 -23.51
CA VAL A 122 -14.57 9.55 -24.00
C VAL A 122 -15.31 8.55 -24.89
N SER A 123 -16.56 8.17 -24.58
CA SER A 123 -17.38 7.35 -25.48
C SER A 123 -17.61 8.04 -26.83
N LYS A 124 -17.92 9.34 -26.85
CA LYS A 124 -18.07 10.12 -28.11
C LYS A 124 -16.76 10.17 -28.90
N PHE A 125 -15.62 10.34 -28.23
CA PHE A 125 -14.30 10.30 -28.88
C PHE A 125 -13.99 8.91 -29.45
N GLN A 126 -14.27 7.84 -28.71
CA GLN A 126 -14.12 6.47 -29.18
C GLN A 126 -14.98 6.19 -30.42
N GLN A 127 -16.25 6.62 -30.40
CA GLN A 127 -17.16 6.52 -31.54
C GLN A 127 -16.64 7.31 -32.75
N LYS A 128 -16.24 8.58 -32.56
CA LYS A 128 -15.73 9.47 -33.62
C LYS A 128 -14.46 8.95 -34.30
N TYR A 129 -13.66 8.14 -33.62
CA TYR A 129 -12.42 7.57 -34.14
C TYR A 129 -12.44 6.04 -34.34
N GLY A 130 -13.62 5.40 -34.31
CA GLY A 130 -13.77 3.97 -34.63
C GLY A 130 -13.14 3.00 -33.62
N ILE A 131 -13.04 3.40 -32.34
CA ILE A 131 -12.41 2.61 -31.29
C ILE A 131 -13.46 1.73 -30.59
N SER A 132 -13.29 0.42 -30.67
CA SER A 132 -14.17 -0.57 -30.02
C SER A 132 -13.46 -1.25 -28.83
N PRO A 133 -14.15 -1.54 -27.71
CA PRO A 133 -15.53 -1.17 -27.40
C PRO A 133 -15.67 0.31 -27.00
N ILE A 134 -16.84 0.91 -27.27
CA ILE A 134 -17.18 2.31 -26.94
C ILE A 134 -17.57 2.42 -25.45
N ALA A 135 -16.69 2.00 -24.56
CA ALA A 135 -16.96 1.82 -23.13
C ALA A 135 -16.88 3.12 -22.30
N GLY A 136 -16.30 4.20 -22.87
CA GLY A 136 -15.98 5.45 -22.15
C GLY A 136 -14.73 5.35 -21.26
N TYR A 137 -13.97 4.27 -21.41
CA TYR A 137 -12.73 3.99 -20.68
C TYR A 137 -11.52 4.54 -21.45
N TRP A 138 -10.65 5.32 -20.80
CA TRP A 138 -9.44 5.89 -21.44
C TRP A 138 -8.30 4.84 -21.51
N GLY A 139 -8.56 3.77 -22.25
CA GLY A 139 -7.65 2.62 -22.40
C GLY A 139 -6.52 2.82 -23.42
N PRO A 140 -5.67 1.81 -23.61
CA PRO A 140 -4.48 1.89 -24.48
C PRO A 140 -4.77 2.34 -25.92
N LEU A 141 -5.82 1.80 -26.54
CA LEU A 141 -6.22 2.18 -27.91
C LEU A 141 -6.66 3.66 -28.00
N THR A 142 -7.41 4.13 -27.00
CA THR A 142 -7.87 5.52 -26.92
C THR A 142 -6.69 6.48 -26.72
N ARG A 143 -5.71 6.11 -25.88
CA ARG A 143 -4.45 6.85 -25.74
C ARG A 143 -3.61 6.86 -27.00
N ALA A 144 -3.45 5.73 -27.67
CA ALA A 144 -2.69 5.64 -28.91
C ALA A 144 -3.25 6.60 -29.97
N LYS A 145 -4.58 6.64 -30.12
CA LYS A 145 -5.25 7.59 -31.02
C LYS A 145 -5.11 9.05 -30.56
N ALA A 146 -5.28 9.32 -29.27
CA ALA A 146 -5.11 10.67 -28.71
C ALA A 146 -3.69 11.20 -28.92
N ASN A 147 -2.66 10.42 -28.56
CA ASN A 147 -1.26 10.77 -28.77
C ASN A 147 -0.94 10.98 -30.27
N ALA A 148 -1.49 10.16 -31.17
CA ALA A 148 -1.32 10.36 -32.61
C ALA A 148 -1.92 11.68 -33.12
N ILE A 149 -3.11 12.08 -32.62
CA ILE A 149 -3.72 13.40 -32.91
C ILE A 149 -2.83 14.53 -32.37
N CYS A 150 -2.28 14.35 -31.16
CA CYS A 150 -1.41 15.30 -30.50
C CYS A 150 -0.01 15.46 -31.13
N SER A 151 0.49 14.44 -31.82
CA SER A 151 1.84 14.43 -32.42
C SER A 151 1.90 15.03 -33.83
N GLY A 152 0.80 15.57 -34.37
CA GLY A 152 0.82 16.41 -35.57
C GLY A 152 1.44 15.75 -36.80
N THR A 153 1.16 14.45 -37.04
CA THR A 153 1.66 13.77 -38.24
C THR A 153 1.06 14.37 -39.50
N VAL A 154 1.89 15.09 -40.25
CA VAL A 154 1.58 15.66 -41.56
C VAL A 154 1.05 14.61 -42.54
N THR A 155 -0.23 14.72 -42.90
CA THR A 155 -0.68 14.20 -44.20
C THR A 155 -0.09 15.07 -45.31
N PRO A 156 0.31 14.51 -46.46
CA PRO A 156 0.75 15.31 -47.59
C PRO A 156 -0.34 16.30 -47.99
N GLY A 157 0.01 17.57 -48.12
CA GLY A 157 -0.91 18.58 -48.63
C GLY A 157 -1.35 18.23 -50.07
N PRO A 158 -2.53 18.69 -50.51
CA PRO A 158 -2.93 18.54 -51.91
C PRO A 158 -1.87 19.20 -52.78
N GLY A 159 -1.31 18.43 -53.72
CA GLY A 159 -0.35 18.93 -54.69
C GLY A 159 -0.95 20.03 -55.59
N PRO A 160 -0.12 20.72 -56.39
CA PRO A 160 -0.59 21.76 -57.30
C PRO A 160 -1.74 21.24 -58.18
N VAL A 161 -2.79 22.05 -58.32
CA VAL A 161 -3.93 21.71 -59.18
C VAL A 161 -3.46 21.67 -60.63
N ILE A 162 -3.30 20.45 -61.18
CA ILE A 162 -3.01 20.25 -62.59
C ILE A 162 -4.31 20.52 -63.37
N PRO A 163 -4.29 21.31 -64.45
CA PRO A 163 -5.49 21.58 -65.26
C PRO A 163 -6.06 20.28 -65.86
N PRO A 164 -7.40 20.21 -66.10
CA PRO A 164 -8.06 19.01 -66.57
C PRO A 164 -7.50 18.55 -67.92
N ILE A 165 -7.04 17.30 -67.97
CA ILE A 165 -6.47 16.69 -69.18
C ILE A 165 -7.64 16.26 -70.09
N THR A 166 -7.97 17.05 -71.11
CA THR A 166 -9.02 16.73 -72.07
C THR A 166 -8.45 15.93 -73.26
N GLY A 167 -8.97 14.73 -73.52
CA GLY A 167 -8.54 13.85 -74.61
C GLY A 167 -9.25 12.49 -74.62
N ASN A 168 -9.08 11.70 -75.68
CA ASN A 168 -9.80 10.43 -75.90
C ASN A 168 -8.90 9.18 -75.89
N GLY A 169 -7.61 9.31 -75.59
CA GLY A 169 -6.65 8.20 -75.60
C GLY A 169 -5.42 8.45 -74.72
N LEU A 170 -4.55 7.46 -74.64
CA LEU A 170 -3.30 7.54 -73.89
C LEU A 170 -2.36 8.58 -74.52
N ARG A 171 -1.94 9.57 -73.73
CA ARG A 171 -0.93 10.57 -74.09
C ARG A 171 0.43 10.16 -73.56
N VAL A 172 1.47 10.45 -74.32
CA VAL A 172 2.88 10.23 -73.93
C VAL A 172 3.69 11.44 -74.34
N ALA A 173 4.46 12.00 -73.43
CA ALA A 173 5.36 13.12 -73.67
C ALA A 173 6.65 12.96 -72.86
N LEU A 174 7.69 13.75 -73.18
CA LEU A 174 8.81 13.93 -72.26
C LEU A 174 8.30 14.47 -70.93
N ALA A 175 8.78 13.91 -69.82
CA ALA A 175 8.52 14.49 -68.51
C ALA A 175 9.25 15.84 -68.39
N ALA A 176 8.66 16.79 -67.65
CA ALA A 176 9.26 18.13 -67.47
C ALA A 176 10.63 18.11 -66.77
N ASP A 177 10.94 17.03 -66.05
CA ASP A 177 12.20 16.76 -65.35
C ASP A 177 13.12 15.78 -66.12
N ASN A 178 12.94 15.63 -67.44
CA ASN A 178 13.80 14.79 -68.27
C ASN A 178 15.29 15.23 -68.20
N PRO A 179 16.25 14.30 -68.02
CA PRO A 179 17.67 14.63 -67.94
C PRO A 179 18.16 15.30 -69.23
N THR A 180 18.53 16.58 -69.13
CA THR A 180 18.93 17.42 -70.28
C THR A 180 20.39 17.87 -70.21
N TYR A 181 20.96 18.00 -69.00
CA TYR A 181 22.34 18.43 -68.76
C TYR A 181 23.09 17.54 -67.75
N ALA A 182 22.64 16.30 -67.56
CA ALA A 182 23.29 15.36 -66.65
C ALA A 182 24.58 14.81 -67.26
N ALA A 183 25.70 14.96 -66.55
CA ALA A 183 26.90 14.18 -66.84
C ALA A 183 26.69 12.76 -66.29
N LEU A 184 27.01 11.74 -67.09
CA LEU A 184 27.07 10.35 -66.66
C LEU A 184 28.51 10.00 -66.29
N VAL A 185 28.72 9.03 -65.42
CA VAL A 185 30.04 8.47 -65.07
C VAL A 185 30.15 7.04 -65.61
N GLN A 186 31.29 6.73 -66.22
CA GLN A 186 31.58 5.37 -66.70
C GLN A 186 31.54 4.36 -65.54
N GLY A 187 30.95 3.18 -65.74
CA GLY A 187 30.79 2.16 -64.70
C GLY A 187 29.68 2.43 -63.67
N GLN A 188 28.89 3.50 -63.81
CA GLN A 188 27.77 3.77 -62.93
C GLN A 188 26.56 2.86 -63.23
N ALA A 189 25.75 2.58 -62.21
CA ALA A 189 24.52 1.83 -62.38
C ALA A 189 23.33 2.74 -62.73
N ILE A 190 22.30 2.17 -63.35
CA ILE A 190 20.93 2.74 -63.41
C ILE A 190 20.91 4.26 -63.75
N ALA A 191 21.76 4.69 -64.67
CA ALA A 191 21.85 6.06 -65.15
C ALA A 191 20.53 6.49 -65.79
N GLU A 192 19.98 7.65 -65.43
CA GLU A 192 18.72 8.13 -66.00
C GLU A 192 18.96 8.72 -67.39
N LEU A 193 18.37 8.10 -68.42
CA LEU A 193 18.61 8.46 -69.83
C LEU A 193 17.42 9.21 -70.47
N LEU A 194 16.20 8.92 -70.01
CA LEU A 194 14.95 9.48 -70.55
C LEU A 194 13.84 9.34 -69.51
N LYS A 195 12.99 10.36 -69.40
CA LYS A 195 11.75 10.32 -68.60
C LYS A 195 10.55 10.65 -69.46
N LEU A 196 9.48 9.88 -69.29
CA LEU A 196 8.26 9.95 -70.08
C LEU A 196 7.06 10.01 -69.16
N THR A 197 6.21 11.02 -69.31
CA THR A 197 4.91 11.08 -68.62
C THR A 197 3.84 10.52 -69.53
N PHE A 198 3.16 9.49 -69.03
CA PHE A 198 2.01 8.85 -69.65
C PHE A 198 0.73 9.35 -68.96
N SER A 199 -0.19 9.95 -69.70
CA SER A 199 -1.42 10.54 -69.16
C SER A 199 -2.66 9.90 -69.79
N ASN A 200 -3.62 9.52 -68.94
CA ASN A 200 -4.87 8.87 -69.35
C ASN A 200 -6.07 9.77 -69.03
N PRO A 201 -6.57 10.55 -70.00
CA PRO A 201 -7.75 11.40 -69.83
C PRO A 201 -9.09 10.63 -69.84
N SER A 202 -9.08 9.31 -70.10
CA SER A 202 -10.30 8.51 -70.22
C SER A 202 -10.84 8.05 -68.85
N SER A 203 -12.08 7.56 -68.85
CA SER A 203 -12.81 7.07 -67.67
C SER A 203 -12.43 5.65 -67.22
N GLY A 204 -11.61 4.93 -67.99
CA GLY A 204 -11.13 3.59 -67.66
C GLY A 204 -9.60 3.51 -67.57
N PRO A 205 -9.03 2.56 -66.83
CA PRO A 205 -7.58 2.36 -66.77
C PRO A 205 -7.03 1.88 -68.14
N ILE A 206 -5.85 2.38 -68.54
CA ILE A 206 -5.15 1.93 -69.75
C ILE A 206 -3.84 1.26 -69.35
N THR A 207 -3.65 0.02 -69.78
CA THR A 207 -2.45 -0.78 -69.50
C THR A 207 -1.50 -0.76 -70.69
N VAL A 208 -0.27 -0.30 -70.50
CA VAL A 208 0.81 -0.31 -71.50
C VAL A 208 1.44 -1.70 -71.53
N THR A 209 1.53 -2.33 -72.70
CA THR A 209 2.04 -3.70 -72.90
C THR A 209 3.36 -3.75 -73.67
N ASN A 210 3.66 -2.74 -74.48
CA ASN A 210 4.92 -2.63 -75.22
C ASN A 210 5.49 -1.21 -75.20
N LEU A 211 6.81 -1.09 -75.03
CA LEU A 211 7.58 0.13 -75.29
C LEU A 211 8.83 -0.23 -76.11
N ALA A 212 8.96 0.34 -77.32
CA ALA A 212 10.11 0.13 -78.19
C ALA A 212 10.96 1.40 -78.31
N PHE A 213 12.27 1.26 -78.21
CA PHE A 213 13.22 2.37 -78.09
C PHE A 213 14.41 2.23 -79.04
N LYS A 214 15.09 3.34 -79.27
CA LYS A 214 16.38 3.42 -79.96
C LYS A 214 17.39 4.22 -79.15
N ARG A 215 18.60 3.69 -79.01
CA ARG A 215 19.80 4.39 -78.53
C ARG A 215 20.26 5.43 -79.56
N ILE A 216 20.64 6.60 -79.07
CA ILE A 216 21.15 7.73 -79.84
C ILE A 216 22.46 8.26 -79.24
N GLY A 217 23.15 9.13 -79.96
CA GLY A 217 24.47 9.65 -79.59
C GLY A 217 25.63 8.78 -80.12
N VAL A 218 26.85 9.31 -79.98
CA VAL A 218 28.09 8.64 -80.43
C VAL A 218 28.59 7.71 -79.32
N SER A 219 28.11 6.46 -79.37
CA SER A 219 28.39 5.37 -78.41
C SER A 219 28.21 3.99 -79.08
N SER A 220 28.71 2.92 -78.46
CA SER A 220 28.45 1.53 -78.88
C SER A 220 27.16 1.00 -78.25
N ASP A 221 26.64 -0.13 -78.74
CA ASP A 221 25.49 -0.78 -78.09
C ASP A 221 25.88 -1.34 -76.70
N SER A 222 27.11 -1.81 -76.54
CA SER A 222 27.69 -2.23 -75.26
C SER A 222 27.87 -1.11 -74.22
N THR A 223 27.73 0.17 -74.60
CA THR A 223 27.76 1.30 -73.65
C THR A 223 26.61 1.22 -72.63
N LEU A 224 25.46 0.68 -73.05
CA LEU A 224 24.29 0.46 -72.21
C LEU A 224 24.20 -1.02 -71.86
N ALA A 225 24.84 -1.43 -70.75
CA ALA A 225 25.05 -2.84 -70.43
C ALA A 225 23.74 -3.57 -70.04
N ASN A 226 22.89 -2.90 -69.27
CA ASN A 226 21.55 -3.33 -68.92
C ASN A 226 20.60 -2.13 -69.01
N VAL A 227 19.47 -2.22 -69.70
CA VAL A 227 18.47 -1.12 -69.76
C VAL A 227 17.19 -1.54 -69.03
N TYR A 228 16.64 -0.66 -68.19
CA TYR A 228 15.51 -0.92 -67.31
C TYR A 228 14.42 0.15 -67.43
N LEU A 229 13.17 -0.25 -67.11
CA LEU A 229 12.08 0.68 -66.84
C LEU A 229 11.85 0.83 -65.34
N PHE A 230 11.66 2.06 -64.88
CA PHE A 230 11.34 2.40 -63.49
C PHE A 230 10.12 3.32 -63.40
N ASN A 231 9.25 3.07 -62.42
CA ASN A 231 8.26 4.04 -61.93
C ASN A 231 8.72 4.49 -60.54
N GLY A 232 9.12 5.76 -60.39
CA GLY A 232 9.79 6.24 -59.18
C GLY A 232 11.08 5.46 -58.89
N ALA A 233 11.12 4.78 -57.74
CA ALA A 233 12.21 3.89 -57.35
C ALA A 233 11.94 2.38 -57.63
N THR A 234 10.74 2.02 -58.09
CA THR A 234 10.34 0.63 -58.39
C THR A 234 10.69 0.26 -59.81
N ARG A 235 11.45 -0.83 -60.00
CA ARG A 235 11.71 -1.41 -61.33
C ARG A 235 10.47 -2.15 -61.84
N LEU A 236 10.12 -1.97 -63.10
CA LEU A 236 8.94 -2.57 -63.73
C LEU A 236 9.23 -3.84 -64.55
N THR A 237 10.47 -3.99 -65.03
CA THR A 237 10.85 -5.08 -65.95
C THR A 237 12.24 -5.61 -65.65
N ASP A 238 12.53 -6.78 -66.21
CA ASP A 238 13.90 -7.25 -66.41
C ASP A 238 14.70 -6.30 -67.33
N SER A 239 16.02 -6.47 -67.36
CA SER A 239 16.92 -5.72 -68.24
C SER A 239 16.75 -6.11 -69.71
N ALA A 240 16.52 -5.12 -70.58
CA ALA A 240 16.71 -5.26 -72.01
C ALA A 240 18.18 -5.03 -72.38
N GLY A 241 18.70 -5.82 -73.32
CA GLY A 241 19.97 -5.57 -74.00
C GLY A 241 19.75 -4.73 -75.27
N VAL A 242 20.75 -3.95 -75.67
CA VAL A 242 20.72 -3.14 -76.91
C VAL A 242 21.36 -3.91 -78.06
N SER A 243 20.71 -3.92 -79.23
CA SER A 243 21.21 -4.56 -80.44
C SER A 243 20.81 -3.77 -81.69
N ASN A 244 21.79 -3.47 -82.55
CA ASN A 244 21.63 -2.59 -83.72
C ASN A 244 20.97 -1.25 -83.36
N THR A 245 21.40 -0.64 -82.25
CA THR A 245 20.81 0.54 -81.58
C THR A 245 19.40 0.37 -81.01
N LEU A 246 18.73 -0.77 -81.16
CA LEU A 246 17.35 -0.98 -80.74
C LEU A 246 17.24 -1.80 -79.44
N PHE A 247 16.19 -1.54 -78.67
CA PHE A 247 15.75 -2.40 -77.57
C PHE A 247 14.23 -2.21 -77.33
N ASN A 248 13.58 -3.18 -76.70
CA ASN A 248 12.17 -3.08 -76.37
C ASN A 248 11.86 -3.77 -75.04
N PHE A 249 10.74 -3.38 -74.43
CA PHE A 249 10.10 -4.08 -73.33
C PHE A 249 8.73 -4.53 -73.82
N ASN A 250 8.47 -5.83 -73.72
CA ASN A 250 7.21 -6.44 -74.15
C ASN A 250 6.68 -7.35 -73.03
N VAL A 251 5.59 -6.94 -72.39
CA VAL A 251 4.93 -7.72 -71.35
C VAL A 251 3.45 -7.83 -71.74
N PRO A 252 3.01 -8.96 -72.34
CA PRO A 252 1.64 -9.12 -72.83
C PRO A 252 0.56 -8.92 -71.76
N SER A 253 0.86 -9.20 -70.49
CA SER A 253 -0.01 -8.96 -69.33
C SER A 253 0.00 -7.50 -68.83
N GLY A 254 0.82 -6.63 -69.41
CA GLY A 254 1.03 -5.25 -68.98
C GLY A 254 2.38 -5.01 -68.30
N ILE A 255 3.05 -3.92 -68.71
CA ILE A 255 4.24 -3.36 -68.07
C ILE A 255 3.83 -2.45 -66.89
N PHE A 256 2.82 -1.60 -67.11
CA PHE A 256 2.19 -0.76 -66.08
C PHE A 256 0.82 -0.28 -66.55
N THR A 257 0.00 0.18 -65.61
CA THR A 257 -1.35 0.72 -65.87
C THR A 257 -1.40 2.19 -65.47
N VAL A 258 -1.95 3.03 -66.36
CA VAL A 258 -2.26 4.43 -66.08
C VAL A 258 -3.73 4.53 -65.66
N PRO A 259 -4.02 4.94 -64.41
CA PRO A 259 -5.40 5.00 -63.92
C PRO A 259 -6.24 6.05 -64.68
N ALA A 260 -7.56 5.89 -64.66
CA ALA A 260 -8.51 6.81 -65.27
C ALA A 260 -8.31 8.24 -64.72
N GLY A 261 -8.30 9.24 -65.61
CA GLY A 261 -7.99 10.65 -65.28
C GLY A 261 -6.57 10.91 -64.75
N GLY A 262 -5.70 9.90 -64.66
CA GLY A 262 -4.41 9.97 -63.98
C GLY A 262 -3.21 10.07 -64.91
N SER A 263 -2.02 10.10 -64.32
CA SER A 263 -0.74 10.06 -65.05
C SER A 263 0.31 9.25 -64.30
N VAL A 264 1.24 8.63 -65.03
CA VAL A 264 2.38 7.85 -64.52
C VAL A 264 3.64 8.30 -65.24
N THR A 265 4.73 8.54 -64.52
CA THR A 265 6.03 8.91 -65.11
C THR A 265 7.00 7.73 -65.07
N ILE A 266 7.46 7.32 -66.24
CA ILE A 266 8.38 6.19 -66.44
C ILE A 266 9.77 6.72 -66.78
N SER A 267 10.77 6.22 -66.07
CA SER A 267 12.18 6.50 -66.33
C SER A 267 12.82 5.31 -67.04
N VAL A 268 13.46 5.56 -68.18
CA VAL A 268 14.37 4.62 -68.84
C VAL A 268 15.75 4.84 -68.24
N ARG A 269 16.30 3.80 -67.62
CA ARG A 269 17.58 3.88 -66.92
C ARG A 269 18.52 2.74 -67.33
N SER A 270 19.85 2.93 -67.26
CA SER A 270 20.79 1.91 -67.70
C SER A 270 22.11 1.88 -66.95
N ASP A 271 22.67 0.69 -66.76
CA ASP A 271 24.05 0.53 -66.29
C ASP A 271 25.03 0.93 -67.41
N ILE A 272 25.92 1.87 -67.12
CA ILE A 272 26.91 2.40 -68.07
C ILE A 272 28.17 1.56 -68.00
N ALA A 273 28.60 0.98 -69.12
CA ALA A 273 29.83 0.19 -69.15
C ALA A 273 31.08 1.00 -68.76
N GLY A 274 32.08 0.33 -68.19
CA GLY A 274 33.39 0.94 -67.93
C GLY A 274 34.13 1.31 -69.22
N SER A 275 35.14 2.18 -69.12
CA SER A 275 35.98 2.62 -70.26
C SER A 275 35.20 3.32 -71.40
N THR A 276 34.13 4.04 -71.07
CA THR A 276 33.23 4.75 -72.00
C THR A 276 33.37 6.28 -71.97
N ASN A 277 34.34 6.81 -71.21
CA ASN A 277 34.62 8.25 -71.13
C ASN A 277 34.76 8.92 -72.52
N GLY A 278 34.10 10.06 -72.70
CA GLY A 278 34.07 10.85 -73.94
C GLY A 278 32.96 10.45 -74.92
N GLN A 279 32.24 9.34 -74.68
CA GLN A 279 31.09 8.96 -75.48
C GLN A 279 29.85 9.80 -75.13
N GLN A 280 28.92 9.91 -76.08
CA GLN A 280 27.59 10.48 -75.85
C GLN A 280 26.52 9.41 -76.03
N VAL A 281 25.57 9.33 -75.09
CA VAL A 281 24.48 8.36 -75.15
C VAL A 281 23.16 8.99 -74.70
N GLY A 282 22.09 8.64 -75.40
CA GLY A 282 20.72 8.97 -75.04
C GLY A 282 19.77 7.92 -75.61
N VAL A 283 18.47 8.09 -75.40
CA VAL A 283 17.45 7.19 -75.96
C VAL A 283 16.22 7.97 -76.44
N GLN A 284 15.56 7.42 -77.46
CA GLN A 284 14.29 7.90 -78.00
C GLN A 284 13.26 6.76 -77.99
N LEU A 285 12.01 7.08 -77.68
CA LEU A 285 10.87 6.17 -77.76
C LEU A 285 10.34 6.16 -79.20
N LEU A 286 10.30 4.97 -79.82
CA LEU A 286 9.84 4.77 -81.19
C LEU A 286 8.37 4.38 -81.27
N ASN A 287 7.86 3.59 -80.31
CA ASN A 287 6.51 3.06 -80.33
C ASN A 287 6.01 2.69 -78.93
N VAL A 288 4.69 2.74 -78.76
CA VAL A 288 3.95 2.32 -77.56
C VAL A 288 2.82 1.39 -77.98
N SER A 289 2.55 0.34 -77.22
CA SER A 289 1.31 -0.44 -77.35
C SER A 289 0.62 -0.54 -76.00
N ALA A 290 -0.70 -0.42 -75.99
CA ALA A 290 -1.52 -0.39 -74.79
C ALA A 290 -2.91 -0.98 -75.04
N SER A 291 -3.67 -1.23 -73.96
CA SER A 291 -5.03 -1.76 -74.01
C SER A 291 -6.09 -0.77 -74.49
N GLY A 292 -5.72 0.49 -74.74
CA GLY A 292 -6.57 1.55 -75.27
C GLY A 292 -5.85 2.33 -76.37
N LEU A 293 -6.59 3.13 -77.12
CA LEU A 293 -6.04 3.95 -78.22
C LEU A 293 -5.04 5.00 -77.69
N LEU A 294 -4.03 5.30 -78.49
CA LEU A 294 -3.21 6.50 -78.30
C LEU A 294 -4.00 7.75 -78.72
N ASP A 295 -3.79 8.85 -78.01
CA ASP A 295 -4.34 10.16 -78.38
C ASP A 295 -3.62 10.71 -79.63
N SER A 296 -4.34 11.42 -80.50
CA SER A 296 -3.80 11.96 -81.75
C SER A 296 -2.72 13.03 -81.57
N SER A 297 -2.52 13.55 -80.35
CA SER A 297 -1.40 14.44 -80.01
C SER A 297 -0.04 13.72 -79.83
N VAL A 298 0.00 12.38 -79.77
CA VAL A 298 1.25 11.63 -79.59
C VAL A 298 1.98 11.47 -80.93
N VAL A 299 3.18 12.05 -81.02
CA VAL A 299 4.05 11.98 -82.21
C VAL A 299 5.35 11.27 -81.85
N PHE A 300 5.73 10.25 -82.64
CA PHE A 300 6.99 9.52 -82.49
C PHE A 300 8.01 9.94 -83.58
N PRO A 301 9.32 9.89 -83.29
CA PRO A 301 9.92 9.45 -82.03
C PRO A 301 9.98 10.54 -80.94
N ILE A 302 9.68 10.17 -79.70
CA ILE A 302 9.85 11.06 -78.55
C ILE A 302 11.31 10.96 -78.08
N THR A 303 12.08 12.03 -78.28
CA THR A 303 13.55 12.00 -78.23
C THR A 303 14.09 12.63 -76.94
N GLY A 304 14.83 11.85 -76.14
CA GLY A 304 15.58 12.36 -75.00
C GLY A 304 16.91 13.03 -75.40
N SER A 305 17.60 13.62 -74.44
CA SER A 305 18.89 14.29 -74.68
C SER A 305 20.04 13.28 -74.84
N ALA A 306 21.06 13.65 -75.60
CA ALA A 306 22.33 12.93 -75.64
C ALA A 306 23.24 13.41 -74.50
N LEU A 307 23.51 12.53 -73.54
CA LEU A 307 24.25 12.82 -72.32
C LEU A 307 25.73 12.42 -72.48
N LEU A 308 26.65 13.23 -71.97
CA LEU A 308 28.09 12.96 -72.01
C LEU A 308 28.49 11.99 -70.89
N ILE A 309 29.28 10.97 -71.22
CA ILE A 309 29.92 10.08 -70.24
C ILE A 309 31.31 10.61 -69.91
N SER A 310 31.56 10.81 -68.62
CA SER A 310 32.81 11.31 -68.03
C SER A 310 33.51 10.24 -67.19
N SER A 311 34.81 10.40 -66.99
CA SER A 311 35.61 9.59 -66.06
C SER A 311 35.61 10.21 -64.67
N ALA A 312 35.10 9.47 -63.69
CA ALA A 312 35.25 9.77 -62.27
C ALA A 312 35.30 8.44 -61.49
N THR A 313 35.89 8.46 -60.29
CA THR A 313 35.91 7.28 -59.40
C THR A 313 34.67 7.32 -58.52
N LEU A 314 33.79 6.32 -58.65
CA LEU A 314 32.62 6.12 -57.79
C LEU A 314 33.02 5.40 -56.49
N ALA A 315 32.20 5.56 -55.44
CA ALA A 315 32.25 4.66 -54.29
C ALA A 315 31.79 3.24 -54.67
N THR A 316 32.18 2.26 -53.86
CA THR A 316 31.84 0.84 -54.07
C THR A 316 30.90 0.34 -52.97
N VAL A 317 30.07 -0.64 -53.32
CA VAL A 317 29.21 -1.38 -52.39
C VAL A 317 29.30 -2.86 -52.74
N ASP A 318 29.79 -3.69 -51.83
CA ASP A 318 29.94 -5.14 -52.02
C ASP A 318 29.08 -5.93 -51.02
N PHE A 319 28.16 -6.74 -51.51
CA PHE A 319 27.35 -7.61 -50.66
C PHE A 319 28.08 -8.91 -50.31
N ALA A 320 28.09 -9.27 -49.02
CA ALA A 320 28.75 -10.47 -48.52
C ALA A 320 28.18 -11.77 -49.12
N SER A 321 29.01 -12.80 -49.17
CA SER A 321 28.63 -14.13 -49.68
C SER A 321 27.49 -14.76 -48.85
N GLY A 322 27.60 -14.70 -47.52
CA GLY A 322 26.61 -15.23 -46.58
C GLY A 322 25.35 -14.36 -46.46
N THR A 323 24.18 -14.99 -46.50
CA THR A 323 22.88 -14.35 -46.26
C THR A 323 22.12 -15.19 -45.24
N THR A 324 21.54 -14.57 -44.21
CA THR A 324 20.76 -15.24 -43.16
C THR A 324 19.26 -14.96 -43.31
N PRO A 325 18.35 -15.75 -42.71
CA PRO A 325 18.57 -16.98 -41.94
C PRO A 325 19.16 -18.12 -42.80
N SER A 326 19.77 -19.11 -42.14
CA SER A 326 20.11 -20.42 -42.73
C SER A 326 18.84 -21.27 -42.87
N THR A 327 18.87 -22.32 -43.69
CA THR A 327 17.71 -23.21 -43.93
C THR A 327 17.11 -23.75 -42.64
N ASN A 328 15.78 -23.73 -42.53
CA ASN A 328 15.00 -24.31 -41.43
C ASN A 328 13.85 -25.14 -42.02
N THR A 329 13.69 -26.39 -41.60
CA THR A 329 12.64 -27.29 -42.09
C THR A 329 11.37 -27.31 -41.24
N ASN A 330 11.36 -26.63 -40.09
CA ASN A 330 10.19 -26.52 -39.20
C ASN A 330 10.20 -25.17 -38.47
N LEU A 331 9.98 -24.08 -39.21
CA LEU A 331 9.84 -22.74 -38.66
C LEU A 331 8.48 -22.61 -37.96
N THR A 332 8.49 -22.42 -36.64
CA THR A 332 7.31 -22.00 -35.89
C THR A 332 6.87 -20.60 -36.36
N PRO A 333 5.62 -20.41 -36.81
CA PRO A 333 5.09 -19.08 -37.15
C PRO A 333 5.13 -18.15 -35.93
N ALA A 334 5.58 -16.91 -36.14
CA ALA A 334 5.66 -15.88 -35.12
C ALA A 334 5.80 -14.49 -35.75
N ASN A 335 5.62 -13.46 -34.92
CA ASN A 335 5.97 -12.08 -35.27
C ASN A 335 7.49 -11.87 -35.20
N ASP A 336 7.98 -10.79 -35.83
CA ASP A 336 9.38 -10.36 -35.75
C ASP A 336 10.43 -11.38 -36.25
N ILE A 337 10.06 -12.28 -37.18
CA ILE A 337 10.97 -13.25 -37.80
C ILE A 337 11.91 -12.55 -38.80
N VAL A 338 13.22 -12.81 -38.71
CA VAL A 338 14.21 -12.35 -39.70
C VAL A 338 14.05 -13.18 -40.97
N VAL A 339 13.62 -12.55 -42.07
CA VAL A 339 13.34 -13.24 -43.34
C VAL A 339 14.52 -13.16 -44.32
N TRP A 340 15.37 -12.14 -44.16
CA TRP A 340 16.57 -11.90 -44.95
C TRP A 340 17.53 -10.96 -44.21
N GLN A 341 18.84 -11.23 -44.26
CA GLN A 341 19.88 -10.31 -43.80
C GLN A 341 21.20 -10.58 -44.55
N ASN A 342 21.91 -9.50 -44.90
CA ASN A 342 23.25 -9.54 -45.50
C ASN A 342 24.08 -8.33 -45.00
N VAL A 343 25.39 -8.37 -45.20
CA VAL A 343 26.30 -7.26 -44.90
C VAL A 343 26.79 -6.63 -46.20
N ALA A 344 26.47 -5.36 -46.42
CA ALA A 344 26.98 -4.58 -47.54
C ALA A 344 28.21 -3.78 -47.09
N THR A 345 29.36 -4.01 -47.71
CA THR A 345 30.60 -3.28 -47.43
C THR A 345 30.68 -2.05 -48.32
N VAL A 346 30.60 -0.86 -47.71
CA VAL A 346 30.76 0.43 -48.40
C VAL A 346 32.24 0.80 -48.43
N GLY A 347 32.76 1.10 -49.61
CA GLY A 347 34.19 1.35 -49.84
C GLY A 347 34.65 2.78 -49.56
N THR A 348 35.11 3.47 -50.61
CA THR A 348 35.95 4.68 -50.54
C THR A 348 35.32 5.89 -49.86
N ARG A 349 34.00 6.05 -49.90
CA ARG A 349 33.24 7.12 -49.21
C ARG A 349 31.80 6.68 -48.94
N ALA A 350 31.10 7.48 -48.13
CA ALA A 350 29.71 7.21 -47.77
C ALA A 350 28.76 7.22 -49.00
N VAL A 351 27.62 6.55 -48.85
CA VAL A 351 26.64 6.35 -49.92
C VAL A 351 25.21 6.43 -49.37
N ASN A 352 24.23 6.77 -50.20
CA ASN A 352 22.82 6.89 -49.82
C ASN A 352 21.99 5.75 -50.42
N LEU A 353 21.44 4.87 -49.59
CA LEU A 353 20.45 3.88 -50.01
C LEU A 353 19.11 4.58 -50.29
N THR A 354 18.65 4.52 -51.54
CA THR A 354 17.42 5.19 -52.03
C THR A 354 16.29 4.24 -52.38
N SER A 355 16.57 2.96 -52.64
CA SER A 355 15.55 1.90 -52.63
C SER A 355 16.16 0.53 -52.41
N PHE A 356 15.33 -0.39 -51.92
CA PHE A 356 15.70 -1.78 -51.67
C PHE A 356 14.52 -2.70 -52.00
N GLN A 357 14.77 -3.83 -52.66
CA GLN A 357 13.75 -4.82 -53.03
C GLN A 357 14.24 -6.24 -52.76
N LEU A 358 13.35 -7.09 -52.24
CA LEU A 358 13.57 -8.53 -52.12
C LEU A 358 12.46 -9.30 -52.82
N ARG A 359 12.82 -10.37 -53.52
CA ARG A 359 11.90 -11.33 -54.12
C ARG A 359 11.77 -12.56 -53.24
N ASN A 360 10.55 -13.05 -53.03
CA ASN A 360 10.34 -14.39 -52.47
C ASN A 360 10.47 -15.45 -53.58
N LEU A 361 11.20 -16.51 -53.28
CA LEU A 361 11.44 -17.69 -54.13
C LEU A 361 10.72 -18.95 -53.60
N GLY A 362 10.18 -18.90 -52.38
CA GLY A 362 9.41 -19.98 -51.78
C GLY A 362 7.92 -19.97 -52.17
N SER A 363 7.18 -20.99 -51.73
CA SER A 363 5.77 -21.22 -52.06
C SER A 363 4.72 -20.39 -51.30
N ILE A 364 5.10 -19.56 -50.31
CA ILE A 364 4.13 -18.70 -49.59
C ILE A 364 3.33 -17.77 -50.51
N GLY A 365 2.06 -17.57 -50.16
CA GLY A 365 1.15 -16.59 -50.76
C GLY A 365 1.41 -15.16 -50.29
N LEU A 366 0.74 -14.20 -50.93
CA LEU A 366 1.01 -12.76 -50.74
C LEU A 366 0.81 -12.26 -49.30
N ASN A 367 -0.05 -12.93 -48.52
CA ASN A 367 -0.50 -12.47 -47.20
C ASN A 367 -0.05 -13.37 -46.03
N ASP A 368 0.76 -14.40 -46.30
CA ASP A 368 1.27 -15.35 -45.28
C ASP A 368 2.40 -14.75 -44.44
N VAL A 369 3.14 -13.79 -45.01
CA VAL A 369 4.10 -12.95 -44.30
C VAL A 369 3.65 -11.49 -44.43
N ARG A 370 3.59 -10.78 -43.30
CA ARG A 370 3.09 -9.40 -43.20
C ARG A 370 4.07 -8.49 -42.49
N ASN A 371 3.76 -7.18 -42.47
CA ASN A 371 4.47 -6.18 -41.67
C ASN A 371 6.00 -6.19 -41.89
N LEU A 372 6.40 -6.30 -43.16
CA LEU A 372 7.80 -6.43 -43.56
C LEU A 372 8.53 -5.09 -43.37
N ARG A 373 9.50 -5.08 -42.46
CA ARG A 373 10.25 -3.90 -42.01
C ARG A 373 11.72 -4.05 -42.40
N LEU A 374 12.25 -3.05 -43.10
CA LEU A 374 13.67 -2.94 -43.45
C LEU A 374 14.43 -2.24 -42.34
N PHE A 375 15.56 -2.80 -41.94
CA PHE A 375 16.48 -2.28 -40.94
C PHE A 375 17.88 -2.14 -41.53
N VAL A 376 18.54 -1.03 -41.20
CA VAL A 376 19.95 -0.77 -41.53
C VAL A 376 20.69 -0.40 -40.25
N ASP A 377 21.74 -1.16 -39.93
CA ASP A 377 22.51 -1.03 -38.68
C ASP A 377 21.62 -0.98 -37.43
N GLY A 378 20.57 -1.82 -37.41
CA GLY A 378 19.60 -1.93 -36.32
C GLY A 378 18.47 -0.90 -36.32
N VAL A 379 18.52 0.15 -37.16
CA VAL A 379 17.48 1.20 -37.25
C VAL A 379 16.50 0.88 -38.38
N GLN A 380 15.19 0.93 -38.11
CA GLN A 380 14.18 0.77 -39.18
C GLN A 380 14.28 1.94 -40.17
N VAL A 381 14.25 1.63 -41.47
CA VAL A 381 14.26 2.63 -42.55
C VAL A 381 13.07 2.41 -43.48
N GLY A 382 12.39 3.52 -43.82
CA GLY A 382 11.12 3.47 -44.54
C GLY A 382 9.96 2.91 -43.71
N ASN A 383 8.78 2.89 -44.35
CA ASN A 383 7.56 2.35 -43.74
C ASN A 383 7.56 0.82 -43.76
N ALA A 384 6.83 0.20 -42.83
CA ALA A 384 6.52 -1.22 -42.89
C ALA A 384 5.64 -1.51 -44.12
N VAL A 385 5.95 -2.57 -44.86
CA VAL A 385 5.14 -3.02 -46.00
C VAL A 385 4.16 -4.08 -45.51
N ALA A 386 2.86 -3.87 -45.74
CA ALA A 386 1.82 -4.70 -45.13
C ALA A 386 1.86 -6.17 -45.56
N ASN A 387 2.19 -6.44 -46.82
CA ASN A 387 2.15 -7.76 -47.47
C ASN A 387 3.02 -7.77 -48.75
N LEU A 388 3.18 -8.93 -49.38
CA LEU A 388 3.94 -9.04 -50.64
C LEU A 388 3.12 -8.54 -51.84
N SER A 389 3.81 -7.95 -52.82
CA SER A 389 3.22 -7.46 -54.06
C SER A 389 3.10 -8.57 -55.11
N ALA A 390 1.96 -8.61 -55.81
CA ALA A 390 1.71 -9.51 -56.94
C ALA A 390 2.67 -9.24 -58.13
N GLY A 391 2.79 -10.21 -59.04
CA GLY A 391 3.76 -10.18 -60.13
C GLY A 391 4.96 -11.08 -59.81
N GLU A 392 6.11 -10.50 -59.50
CA GLU A 392 7.32 -11.26 -59.14
C GLU A 392 7.30 -11.85 -57.69
N THR A 393 6.22 -11.64 -56.93
CA THR A 393 6.10 -11.95 -55.49
C THR A 393 7.24 -11.32 -54.68
N SER A 394 7.17 -10.01 -54.48
CA SER A 394 8.26 -9.22 -53.91
C SER A 394 7.81 -8.21 -52.85
N VAL A 395 8.78 -7.69 -52.11
CA VAL A 395 8.64 -6.56 -51.18
C VAL A 395 9.66 -5.49 -51.55
N ALA A 396 9.27 -4.22 -51.55
CA ALA A 396 10.13 -3.10 -51.89
C ALA A 396 9.92 -1.92 -50.95
N TRP A 397 11.01 -1.23 -50.64
CA TRP A 397 11.04 0.02 -49.87
C TRP A 397 11.59 1.14 -50.76
N ASP A 398 10.75 2.14 -51.03
CA ASP A 398 11.18 3.40 -51.61
C ASP A 398 11.67 4.31 -50.47
N LEU A 399 12.94 4.69 -50.52
CA LEU A 399 13.59 5.59 -49.57
C LEU A 399 13.98 6.92 -50.24
N SER A 400 13.53 7.19 -51.47
CA SER A 400 13.98 8.37 -52.24
C SER A 400 13.63 9.71 -51.57
N ALA A 401 12.54 9.78 -50.81
CA ALA A 401 12.15 10.94 -50.02
C ALA A 401 12.96 11.13 -48.72
N ALA A 402 13.58 10.07 -48.20
CA ALA A 402 14.41 10.09 -47.00
C ALA A 402 15.53 9.03 -47.09
N PRO A 403 16.56 9.24 -47.94
CA PRO A 403 17.57 8.23 -48.20
C PRO A 403 18.38 7.87 -46.95
N LYS A 404 18.65 6.58 -46.74
CA LYS A 404 19.50 6.14 -45.64
C LYS A 404 20.97 6.27 -46.02
N ARG A 405 21.67 7.24 -45.41
CA ARG A 405 23.14 7.31 -45.49
C ARG A 405 23.78 6.08 -44.84
N LEU A 406 24.75 5.51 -45.54
CA LEU A 406 25.59 4.39 -45.16
C LEU A 406 27.04 4.90 -45.15
N GLU A 407 27.69 4.89 -43.99
CA GLU A 407 29.11 5.25 -43.89
C GLU A 407 30.01 4.11 -44.42
N THR A 408 31.29 4.38 -44.61
CA THR A 408 32.28 3.38 -45.04
C THR A 408 32.39 2.19 -44.07
N GLY A 409 32.78 1.02 -44.58
CA GLY A 409 32.82 -0.25 -43.83
C GLY A 409 31.56 -1.11 -43.99
N GLY A 410 31.46 -2.19 -43.21
CA GLY A 410 30.35 -3.15 -43.27
C GLY A 410 29.05 -2.59 -42.67
N ARG A 411 27.95 -2.73 -43.39
CA ARG A 411 26.61 -2.26 -43.04
C ARG A 411 25.63 -3.43 -43.02
N THR A 412 24.95 -3.64 -41.90
CA THR A 412 24.00 -4.76 -41.77
C THR A 412 22.64 -4.32 -42.30
N ILE A 413 22.19 -4.96 -43.38
CA ILE A 413 20.86 -4.75 -43.96
C ILE A 413 20.02 -5.98 -43.62
N LYS A 414 18.90 -5.78 -42.93
CA LYS A 414 18.05 -6.84 -42.37
C LYS A 414 16.58 -6.56 -42.69
N VAL A 415 15.82 -7.58 -43.06
CA VAL A 415 14.37 -7.52 -43.18
C VAL A 415 13.74 -8.46 -42.17
N VAL A 416 12.75 -7.94 -41.46
CA VAL A 416 11.96 -8.63 -40.44
C VAL A 416 10.50 -8.63 -40.89
N GLY A 417 9.76 -9.71 -40.67
CA GLY A 417 8.33 -9.80 -40.98
C GLY A 417 7.61 -10.77 -40.05
N ASP A 418 6.29 -10.68 -40.04
CA ASP A 418 5.43 -11.48 -39.18
C ASP A 418 4.85 -12.65 -40.00
N VAL A 419 5.12 -13.88 -39.59
CA VAL A 419 4.65 -15.11 -40.26
C VAL A 419 3.29 -15.50 -39.67
N VAL A 420 2.24 -15.36 -40.46
CA VAL A 420 0.83 -15.44 -40.02
C VAL A 420 -0.01 -16.47 -40.78
N GLY A 421 0.63 -17.26 -41.64
CA GLY A 421 0.00 -18.28 -42.47
C GLY A 421 1.03 -19.10 -43.25
N GLY A 422 0.57 -19.84 -44.26
CA GLY A 422 1.45 -20.61 -45.14
C GLY A 422 2.03 -21.90 -44.54
N SER A 423 1.32 -22.58 -43.65
CA SER A 423 1.73 -23.84 -43.04
C SER A 423 2.11 -24.89 -44.08
N SER A 424 3.21 -25.60 -43.87
CA SER A 424 3.88 -26.49 -44.84
C SER A 424 4.40 -25.83 -46.13
N LEU A 425 4.17 -24.52 -46.34
CA LEU A 425 4.78 -23.75 -47.43
C LEU A 425 6.18 -23.26 -47.05
N THR A 426 6.88 -22.73 -48.04
CA THR A 426 8.25 -22.25 -47.91
C THR A 426 8.36 -20.76 -48.15
N MET A 427 9.23 -20.10 -47.39
CA MET A 427 9.63 -18.71 -47.62
C MET A 427 11.14 -18.64 -47.83
N GLN A 428 11.56 -17.93 -48.88
CA GLN A 428 12.98 -17.72 -49.18
C GLN A 428 13.14 -16.37 -49.86
N PHE A 429 13.71 -15.39 -49.16
CA PHE A 429 13.86 -14.05 -49.71
C PHE A 429 15.22 -13.88 -50.40
N SER A 430 15.26 -13.09 -51.48
CA SER A 430 16.44 -12.89 -52.30
C SER A 430 16.56 -11.46 -52.81
N LEU A 431 17.71 -10.83 -52.60
CA LEU A 431 18.15 -9.67 -53.37
C LEU A 431 18.64 -10.21 -54.71
N ARG A 432 17.85 -10.05 -55.78
CA ARG A 432 17.98 -10.87 -56.98
C ARG A 432 18.96 -10.28 -58.01
N ARG A 433 19.04 -8.94 -58.09
CA ARG A 433 19.88 -8.18 -59.04
C ARG A 433 20.51 -6.98 -58.34
N ALA A 434 21.64 -6.47 -58.86
CA ALA A 434 22.27 -5.25 -58.35
C ALA A 434 21.30 -4.06 -58.32
N ALA A 435 20.45 -3.95 -59.35
CA ALA A 435 19.44 -2.90 -59.46
C ALA A 435 18.26 -3.01 -58.47
N ASP A 436 18.18 -4.07 -57.67
CA ASP A 436 17.21 -4.19 -56.56
C ASP A 436 17.65 -3.39 -55.32
N ALA A 437 18.93 -2.98 -55.24
CA ALA A 437 19.47 -2.13 -54.18
C ALA A 437 20.07 -0.85 -54.78
N ARG A 438 19.28 0.23 -54.85
CA ARG A 438 19.71 1.49 -55.48
C ARG A 438 20.45 2.37 -54.48
N VAL A 439 21.77 2.42 -54.63
CA VAL A 439 22.68 3.17 -53.77
C VAL A 439 23.34 4.30 -54.56
N ILE A 440 23.37 5.51 -54.01
CA ILE A 440 23.87 6.74 -54.65
C ILE A 440 25.16 7.21 -53.96
N ASP A 441 26.17 7.57 -54.74
CA ASP A 441 27.41 8.19 -54.27
C ASP A 441 27.15 9.58 -53.64
N THR A 442 27.61 9.84 -52.41
CA THR A 442 27.29 11.12 -51.72
C THR A 442 28.00 12.35 -52.28
N GLU A 443 29.07 12.19 -53.07
CA GLU A 443 29.82 13.32 -53.64
C GLU A 443 29.50 13.53 -55.13
N LEU A 444 29.40 12.44 -55.90
CA LEU A 444 29.10 12.50 -57.34
C LEU A 444 27.60 12.51 -57.64
N ASN A 445 26.76 12.14 -56.68
CA ASN A 445 25.30 11.99 -56.84
C ASN A 445 24.88 11.05 -57.98
N GLN A 446 25.72 10.05 -58.28
CA GLN A 446 25.47 9.02 -59.30
C GLN A 446 25.19 7.66 -58.65
N PRO A 447 24.39 6.76 -59.27
CA PRO A 447 24.13 5.44 -58.71
C PRO A 447 25.30 4.48 -58.89
N ILE A 448 25.56 3.66 -57.88
CA ILE A 448 26.70 2.75 -57.81
C ILE A 448 26.29 1.35 -58.26
N LEU A 449 27.12 0.71 -59.09
CA LEU A 449 26.96 -0.70 -59.43
C LEU A 449 27.46 -1.56 -58.28
N SER A 450 26.52 -2.08 -57.49
CA SER A 450 26.84 -2.98 -56.38
C SER A 450 27.48 -4.27 -56.90
N THR A 451 28.47 -4.79 -56.17
CA THR A 451 29.13 -6.07 -56.39
C THR A 451 28.65 -7.11 -55.36
N ALA A 452 29.06 -8.37 -55.54
CA ALA A 452 28.85 -9.41 -54.53
C ALA A 452 30.12 -10.26 -54.36
N ALA A 453 30.58 -10.42 -53.13
CA ALA A 453 31.82 -11.12 -52.76
C ALA A 453 33.03 -10.71 -53.63
N GLY A 454 33.21 -9.40 -53.83
CA GLY A 454 34.30 -8.81 -54.62
C GLY A 454 34.22 -9.05 -56.13
N SER A 455 33.09 -9.58 -56.62
CA SER A 455 32.87 -9.97 -58.02
C SER A 455 31.63 -9.30 -58.61
N ALA A 456 31.39 -9.49 -59.92
CA ALA A 456 30.14 -9.08 -60.55
C ALA A 456 28.92 -9.60 -59.76
N PHE A 457 27.89 -8.77 -59.60
CA PHE A 457 26.78 -9.05 -58.70
C PHE A 457 26.10 -10.39 -59.01
N SER A 458 25.92 -11.19 -57.96
CA SER A 458 25.15 -12.43 -57.98
C SER A 458 24.17 -12.44 -56.82
N ALA A 459 22.97 -13.00 -57.04
CA ALA A 459 21.85 -12.92 -56.10
C ALA A 459 22.21 -13.38 -54.68
N ARG A 460 21.71 -12.65 -53.68
CA ARG A 460 21.91 -12.93 -52.25
C ARG A 460 20.59 -13.45 -51.67
N SER A 461 20.47 -14.78 -51.56
CA SER A 461 19.26 -15.46 -51.06
C SER A 461 19.47 -16.00 -49.64
N SER A 462 18.47 -15.87 -48.77
CA SER A 462 18.46 -16.60 -47.49
C SER A 462 18.27 -18.10 -47.71
N GLY A 463 18.50 -18.90 -46.66
CA GLY A 463 18.11 -20.32 -46.65
C GLY A 463 16.60 -20.48 -46.63
N VAL A 464 16.10 -21.58 -47.22
CA VAL A 464 14.66 -21.87 -47.27
C VAL A 464 14.12 -22.08 -45.85
N GLN A 465 13.07 -21.36 -45.46
CA GLN A 465 12.32 -21.65 -44.24
C GLN A 465 11.03 -22.36 -44.62
N THR A 466 10.87 -23.62 -44.23
CA THR A 466 9.59 -24.34 -44.29
C THR A 466 8.80 -24.02 -43.03
N ILE A 467 7.57 -23.53 -43.17
CA ILE A 467 6.69 -23.18 -42.07
C ILE A 467 6.06 -24.46 -41.51
N GLY A 468 6.09 -24.64 -40.19
CA GLY A 468 5.60 -25.85 -39.53
C GLY A 468 4.11 -26.15 -39.77
N SER A 469 3.75 -27.43 -39.77
CA SER A 469 2.37 -27.92 -39.84
C SER A 469 1.68 -27.87 -38.47
N ALA A 470 0.37 -28.12 -38.46
CA ALA A 470 -0.43 -28.35 -37.25
C ALA A 470 0.23 -29.28 -36.22
N SER A 471 0.19 -28.85 -34.97
CA SER A 471 0.52 -29.64 -33.78
C SER A 471 -0.26 -29.10 -32.59
N VAL A 472 -0.55 -29.95 -31.60
CA VAL A 472 -1.21 -29.56 -30.35
C VAL A 472 -0.50 -30.20 -29.16
N SER A 473 -0.26 -29.42 -28.12
CA SER A 473 0.18 -29.93 -26.82
C SER A 473 -0.95 -29.80 -25.80
N VAL A 474 -1.17 -30.86 -25.00
CA VAL A 474 -2.10 -30.86 -23.85
C VAL A 474 -1.31 -31.17 -22.58
N ALA A 475 -1.63 -30.49 -21.48
CA ALA A 475 -1.05 -30.74 -20.15
C ALA A 475 -2.07 -30.47 -19.05
N LYS A 476 -1.94 -31.10 -17.87
CA LYS A 476 -2.75 -30.76 -16.69
C LYS A 476 -2.48 -29.31 -16.28
N ALA A 477 -3.53 -28.52 -16.10
CA ALA A 477 -3.41 -27.12 -15.71
C ALA A 477 -2.90 -27.00 -14.26
N ALA A 478 -2.08 -25.97 -13.99
CA ALA A 478 -1.53 -25.73 -12.66
C ALA A 478 -2.61 -25.43 -11.60
N ASN A 479 -3.77 -24.93 -12.02
CA ASN A 479 -4.94 -24.62 -11.21
C ASN A 479 -6.04 -25.70 -11.26
N SER A 480 -5.74 -26.91 -11.76
CA SER A 480 -6.67 -28.04 -11.70
C SER A 480 -7.10 -28.29 -10.24
N PRO A 481 -8.40 -28.57 -9.95
CA PRO A 481 -8.90 -28.81 -8.61
C PRO A 481 -8.06 -29.83 -7.83
N SER A 482 -7.91 -29.63 -6.51
CA SER A 482 -7.15 -30.52 -5.61
C SER A 482 -7.77 -30.69 -4.22
N SER A 483 -8.93 -30.06 -3.98
CA SER A 483 -9.68 -30.20 -2.73
C SER A 483 -10.60 -31.42 -2.78
N ASN A 484 -11.03 -31.89 -1.61
CA ASN A 484 -12.06 -32.93 -1.51
C ASN A 484 -13.34 -32.49 -2.22
N VAL A 485 -13.99 -33.46 -2.88
CA VAL A 485 -15.30 -33.32 -3.50
C VAL A 485 -16.37 -33.74 -2.50
N MET A 486 -17.53 -33.09 -2.54
CA MET A 486 -18.67 -33.43 -1.70
C MET A 486 -19.42 -34.69 -2.17
N LEU A 487 -19.71 -35.56 -1.22
CA LEU A 487 -20.47 -36.78 -1.44
C LEU A 487 -21.85 -36.50 -2.04
N GLY A 488 -22.13 -37.05 -3.22
CA GLY A 488 -23.39 -36.86 -3.94
C GLY A 488 -23.57 -35.49 -4.61
N GLY A 489 -22.55 -34.62 -4.59
CA GLY A 489 -22.60 -33.29 -5.21
C GLY A 489 -22.78 -33.35 -6.74
N SER A 490 -23.54 -32.41 -7.29
CA SER A 490 -23.80 -32.34 -8.74
C SER A 490 -22.98 -31.25 -9.42
N ASN A 491 -22.64 -31.47 -10.70
CA ASN A 491 -21.91 -30.52 -11.55
C ASN A 491 -20.60 -30.01 -10.92
N ILE A 492 -19.82 -30.93 -10.35
CA ILE A 492 -18.53 -30.67 -9.73
C ILE A 492 -17.44 -30.58 -10.81
N LYS A 493 -16.49 -29.65 -10.64
CA LYS A 493 -15.30 -29.58 -11.49
C LYS A 493 -14.25 -30.57 -10.99
N TRP A 494 -13.86 -31.52 -11.82
CA TRP A 494 -12.90 -32.57 -11.44
C TRP A 494 -11.48 -32.28 -11.95
N ALA A 495 -11.35 -31.77 -13.17
CA ALA A 495 -10.04 -31.48 -13.75
C ALA A 495 -10.05 -30.24 -14.65
N SER A 496 -8.87 -29.63 -14.80
CA SER A 496 -8.58 -28.58 -15.78
C SER A 496 -7.29 -28.91 -16.53
N PHE A 497 -7.29 -28.72 -17.85
CA PHE A 497 -6.16 -28.98 -18.75
C PHE A 497 -5.87 -27.75 -19.62
N GLU A 498 -4.59 -27.51 -19.90
CA GLU A 498 -4.11 -26.50 -20.84
C GLU A 498 -3.87 -27.13 -22.21
N LEU A 499 -4.46 -26.53 -23.25
CA LEU A 499 -4.29 -26.95 -24.65
C LEU A 499 -3.71 -25.79 -25.47
N ARG A 500 -2.69 -26.09 -26.30
CA ARG A 500 -2.04 -25.10 -27.17
C ARG A 500 -1.83 -25.66 -28.58
N ALA A 501 -2.40 -25.00 -29.57
CA ALA A 501 -2.12 -25.28 -30.98
C ALA A 501 -0.87 -24.51 -31.46
N SER A 502 -0.08 -25.11 -32.36
CA SER A 502 1.12 -24.52 -32.96
C SER A 502 1.23 -24.88 -34.45
N GLY A 503 1.86 -24.02 -35.24
CA GLY A 503 1.96 -24.13 -36.70
C GLY A 503 0.75 -23.57 -37.46
N GLU A 504 -0.46 -23.83 -36.98
CA GLU A 504 -1.73 -23.30 -37.51
C GLU A 504 -2.87 -23.46 -36.51
N ASP A 505 -4.03 -22.90 -36.85
CA ASP A 505 -5.29 -23.20 -36.16
C ASP A 505 -5.65 -24.69 -36.36
N VAL A 506 -5.99 -25.38 -35.29
CA VAL A 506 -6.34 -26.81 -35.32
C VAL A 506 -7.80 -26.98 -34.93
N LYS A 507 -8.59 -27.62 -35.78
CA LYS A 507 -9.94 -28.06 -35.41
C LYS A 507 -9.83 -29.40 -34.70
N ILE A 508 -10.43 -29.49 -33.52
CA ILE A 508 -10.49 -30.71 -32.71
C ILE A 508 -11.92 -31.24 -32.83
N GLU A 509 -12.06 -32.48 -33.31
CA GLU A 509 -13.36 -33.07 -33.61
C GLU A 509 -13.96 -33.81 -32.42
N SER A 510 -13.12 -34.46 -31.62
CA SER A 510 -13.49 -35.06 -30.34
C SER A 510 -12.34 -35.05 -29.33
N LEU A 511 -12.66 -35.26 -28.06
CA LEU A 511 -11.73 -35.64 -26.99
C LEU A 511 -12.28 -36.88 -26.29
N ASN A 512 -11.42 -37.84 -25.95
CA ASN A 512 -11.76 -38.95 -25.08
C ASN A 512 -11.53 -38.52 -23.62
N VAL A 513 -12.46 -38.93 -22.75
CA VAL A 513 -12.42 -38.63 -21.32
C VAL A 513 -12.85 -39.87 -20.55
N ASN A 514 -12.07 -40.33 -19.59
CA ASN A 514 -12.49 -41.36 -18.64
C ASN A 514 -12.43 -40.87 -17.18
N ALA A 515 -12.99 -41.68 -16.28
CA ALA A 515 -12.84 -41.53 -14.85
C ALA A 515 -12.20 -42.80 -14.26
N ASP A 516 -11.23 -42.64 -13.38
CA ASP A 516 -10.66 -43.70 -12.53
C ASP A 516 -11.22 -43.48 -11.12
N THR A 517 -11.97 -44.45 -10.58
CA THR A 517 -12.51 -44.43 -9.21
C THR A 517 -11.96 -45.56 -8.36
N SER A 518 -11.64 -45.27 -7.09
CA SER A 518 -10.79 -46.09 -6.21
C SER A 518 -11.31 -47.50 -5.82
N ASN A 519 -12.39 -47.97 -6.42
CA ASN A 519 -13.10 -49.19 -6.05
C ASN A 519 -13.80 -49.82 -7.28
N ALA A 520 -13.04 -49.96 -8.37
CA ALA A 520 -13.48 -50.27 -9.73
C ALA A 520 -14.52 -51.39 -9.88
N GLY A 521 -15.43 -51.21 -10.85
CA GLY A 521 -16.49 -52.16 -11.20
C GLY A 521 -17.33 -51.66 -12.38
N ALA A 522 -18.08 -52.56 -13.02
CA ALA A 522 -18.77 -52.27 -14.30
C ALA A 522 -19.84 -51.15 -14.22
N ASP A 523 -20.40 -50.88 -13.05
CA ASP A 523 -21.41 -49.84 -12.80
C ASP A 523 -20.81 -48.55 -12.18
N ARG A 524 -19.51 -48.30 -12.40
CA ARG A 524 -18.73 -47.18 -11.83
C ARG A 524 -18.21 -46.21 -12.88
N GLY A 525 -17.38 -45.25 -12.46
CA GLY A 525 -17.17 -43.96 -13.12
C GLY A 525 -18.04 -42.84 -12.53
N LEU A 526 -18.21 -41.72 -13.24
CA LEU A 526 -18.91 -40.52 -12.78
C LEU A 526 -20.13 -40.16 -13.65
N ASP A 527 -21.27 -39.90 -13.01
CA ASP A 527 -22.52 -39.47 -13.65
C ASP A 527 -22.42 -38.09 -14.32
N ASN A 528 -23.19 -37.84 -15.39
CA ASN A 528 -23.43 -36.50 -15.96
C ASN A 528 -22.16 -35.69 -16.35
N GLY A 529 -21.14 -36.35 -16.90
CA GLY A 529 -19.91 -35.76 -17.42
C GLY A 529 -20.10 -34.73 -18.56
N LYS A 530 -19.32 -33.65 -18.54
CA LYS A 530 -19.39 -32.51 -19.47
C LYS A 530 -17.99 -31.94 -19.71
N VAL A 531 -17.71 -31.60 -20.98
CA VAL A 531 -16.49 -30.88 -21.39
C VAL A 531 -16.82 -29.40 -21.58
N PHE A 532 -15.99 -28.51 -21.04
CA PHE A 532 -16.04 -27.08 -21.28
C PHE A 532 -14.73 -26.62 -21.92
N VAL A 533 -14.82 -25.79 -22.96
CA VAL A 533 -13.68 -25.11 -23.60
C VAL A 533 -13.82 -23.62 -23.31
N ASP A 534 -12.80 -23.03 -22.68
CA ASP A 534 -12.74 -21.59 -22.33
C ASP A 534 -13.99 -21.08 -21.59
N GLY A 535 -14.59 -21.94 -20.75
CA GLY A 535 -15.79 -21.65 -19.97
C GLY A 535 -17.14 -21.86 -20.70
N VAL A 536 -17.14 -22.36 -21.93
CA VAL A 536 -18.35 -22.72 -22.68
C VAL A 536 -18.45 -24.24 -22.82
N GLN A 537 -19.62 -24.83 -22.50
CA GLN A 537 -19.82 -26.28 -22.67
C GLN A 537 -19.76 -26.65 -24.15
N VAL A 538 -19.01 -27.71 -24.47
CA VAL A 538 -18.91 -28.30 -25.80
C VAL A 538 -19.25 -29.79 -25.73
N GLY A 539 -19.87 -30.32 -26.78
CA GLY A 539 -20.40 -31.68 -26.80
C GLY A 539 -21.66 -31.87 -25.94
N SER A 540 -22.12 -33.12 -25.85
CA SER A 540 -23.26 -33.53 -25.01
C SER A 540 -22.84 -33.85 -23.58
N THR A 541 -23.78 -33.83 -22.63
CA THR A 541 -23.59 -34.51 -21.34
C THR A 541 -23.53 -36.03 -21.57
N LYS A 542 -22.58 -36.73 -20.95
CA LYS A 542 -22.43 -38.21 -20.98
C LYS A 542 -21.81 -38.69 -19.67
N ASP A 543 -22.19 -39.86 -19.19
CA ASP A 543 -21.56 -40.48 -18.03
C ASP A 543 -20.12 -40.89 -18.36
N LEU A 544 -19.18 -40.61 -17.47
CA LEU A 544 -17.75 -40.95 -17.62
C LEU A 544 -17.52 -42.34 -17.06
N THR A 545 -17.19 -43.32 -17.90
CA THR A 545 -17.02 -44.71 -17.47
C THR A 545 -15.67 -44.97 -16.79
N GLU A 546 -15.69 -45.97 -15.90
CA GLU A 546 -14.51 -46.49 -15.18
C GLU A 546 -13.41 -46.97 -16.17
N GLU A 547 -12.22 -46.36 -16.12
CA GLU A 547 -11.03 -46.68 -16.94
C GLU A 547 -11.33 -46.89 -18.44
N THR A 548 -12.40 -46.27 -18.97
CA THR A 548 -12.89 -46.51 -20.33
C THR A 548 -13.28 -45.20 -21.01
N ASP A 549 -12.68 -44.93 -22.16
CA ASP A 549 -12.87 -43.73 -22.97
C ASP A 549 -14.33 -43.40 -23.28
N VAL A 550 -14.74 -42.19 -22.91
CA VAL A 550 -16.00 -41.59 -23.36
C VAL A 550 -15.69 -40.47 -24.34
N GLU A 551 -15.97 -40.70 -25.63
CA GLU A 551 -15.74 -39.70 -26.68
C GLU A 551 -16.75 -38.53 -26.55
N PHE A 552 -16.26 -37.30 -26.42
CA PHE A 552 -17.06 -36.08 -26.58
C PHE A 552 -16.78 -35.45 -27.94
N THR A 553 -17.77 -35.43 -28.82
CA THR A 553 -17.66 -34.83 -30.16
C THR A 553 -18.09 -33.35 -30.16
N PHE A 554 -17.35 -32.51 -30.88
CA PHE A 554 -17.54 -31.05 -30.91
C PHE A 554 -18.06 -30.52 -32.26
N GLY A 555 -18.10 -31.36 -33.29
CA GLY A 555 -18.61 -30.99 -34.61
C GLY A 555 -17.77 -29.88 -35.25
N SER A 556 -18.25 -28.63 -35.22
CA SER A 556 -17.54 -27.45 -35.73
C SER A 556 -17.24 -26.39 -34.66
N SER A 557 -17.48 -26.67 -33.37
CA SER A 557 -17.40 -25.66 -32.32
C SER A 557 -15.98 -25.41 -31.79
N PHE A 558 -15.08 -26.41 -31.83
CA PHE A 558 -13.73 -26.27 -31.27
C PHE A 558 -12.65 -26.10 -32.36
N ILE A 559 -12.18 -24.86 -32.51
CA ILE A 559 -10.98 -24.52 -33.27
C ILE A 559 -9.98 -23.89 -32.31
N ALA A 560 -8.94 -24.65 -31.93
CA ALA A 560 -7.83 -24.15 -31.14
C ALA A 560 -6.97 -23.21 -32.01
N LYS A 561 -6.78 -21.97 -31.53
CA LYS A 561 -6.05 -20.93 -32.26
C LYS A 561 -4.54 -21.06 -32.09
N ALA A 562 -3.79 -20.90 -33.17
CA ALA A 562 -2.34 -20.99 -33.15
C ALA A 562 -1.73 -20.01 -32.13
N GLY A 563 -0.90 -20.51 -31.21
CA GLY A 563 -0.25 -19.71 -30.16
C GLY A 563 -1.17 -19.22 -29.04
N ALA A 564 -2.48 -19.52 -29.09
CA ALA A 564 -3.38 -19.27 -27.97
C ALA A 564 -3.26 -20.38 -26.90
N LEU A 565 -3.68 -20.04 -25.68
CA LEU A 565 -3.96 -21.01 -24.63
C LEU A 565 -5.47 -21.23 -24.58
N HIS A 566 -5.89 -22.48 -24.65
CA HIS A 566 -7.26 -22.91 -24.40
C HIS A 566 -7.31 -23.72 -23.10
N ILE A 567 -8.38 -23.54 -22.32
CA ILE A 567 -8.62 -24.30 -21.09
C ILE A 567 -9.72 -25.32 -21.32
N ILE A 568 -9.42 -26.59 -21.08
CA ILE A 568 -10.39 -27.70 -21.09
C ILE A 568 -10.76 -28.01 -19.64
N ASP A 569 -12.02 -27.85 -19.30
CA ASP A 569 -12.55 -28.09 -17.96
C ASP A 569 -13.53 -29.25 -17.98
N ILE A 570 -13.32 -30.25 -17.10
CA ILE A 570 -14.18 -31.43 -17.00
C ILE A 570 -15.04 -31.33 -15.75
N TYR A 571 -16.36 -31.41 -15.96
CA TYR A 571 -17.38 -31.40 -14.92
C TYR A 571 -18.15 -32.72 -14.89
N ALA A 572 -18.51 -33.23 -13.73
CA ALA A 572 -19.35 -34.41 -13.55
C ALA A 572 -20.01 -34.42 -12.15
N ASP A 573 -21.02 -35.25 -11.95
CA ASP A 573 -21.65 -35.50 -10.64
C ASP A 573 -20.80 -36.48 -9.82
N ALA A 574 -20.71 -36.27 -8.52
CA ALA A 574 -20.07 -37.18 -7.55
C ALA A 574 -21.00 -38.34 -7.17
N LYS A 575 -21.42 -39.08 -8.21
CA LYS A 575 -22.24 -40.29 -8.17
C LYS A 575 -21.71 -41.29 -9.22
N SER A 576 -21.97 -42.57 -9.03
CA SER A 576 -21.68 -43.59 -10.05
C SER A 576 -22.49 -43.33 -11.32
N THR A 577 -22.09 -43.92 -12.44
CA THR A 577 -22.80 -43.88 -13.74
C THR A 577 -24.24 -44.43 -13.70
N THR A 578 -24.62 -45.08 -12.59
CA THR A 578 -26.00 -45.52 -12.28
C THR A 578 -26.79 -44.53 -11.41
N GLY A 579 -26.23 -43.36 -11.11
CA GLY A 579 -26.80 -42.32 -10.24
C GLY A 579 -26.70 -42.63 -8.74
N ALA A 580 -25.98 -43.69 -8.33
CA ALA A 580 -25.84 -44.05 -6.92
C ALA A 580 -24.76 -43.21 -6.23
N SER A 581 -24.98 -42.89 -4.95
CA SER A 581 -23.97 -42.20 -4.15
C SER A 581 -22.77 -43.10 -3.89
N PHE A 582 -21.56 -42.53 -3.96
CA PHE A 582 -20.33 -43.15 -3.47
C PHE A 582 -20.36 -43.39 -1.95
N THR A 583 -19.29 -43.96 -1.41
CA THR A 583 -19.01 -43.99 0.03
C THR A 583 -17.95 -42.96 0.40
N ALA A 584 -17.98 -42.48 1.65
CA ALA A 584 -17.04 -41.47 2.09
C ALA A 584 -15.59 -42.02 2.09
N ASN A 585 -14.67 -41.20 1.60
CA ASN A 585 -13.24 -41.47 1.37
C ASN A 585 -12.91 -42.32 0.12
N GLU A 586 -13.88 -42.66 -0.73
CA GLU A 586 -13.56 -43.08 -2.11
C GLU A 586 -12.96 -41.90 -2.89
N THR A 587 -12.17 -42.15 -3.93
CA THR A 587 -11.56 -41.11 -4.75
C THR A 587 -11.91 -41.27 -6.22
N ALA A 588 -11.84 -40.17 -6.99
CA ALA A 588 -11.84 -40.24 -8.44
C ALA A 588 -10.81 -39.30 -9.08
N ALA A 589 -10.25 -39.72 -10.22
CA ALA A 589 -9.42 -38.92 -11.12
C ALA A 589 -10.06 -38.88 -12.51
N ILE A 590 -9.72 -37.85 -13.29
CA ILE A 590 -10.13 -37.72 -14.70
C ILE A 590 -8.90 -37.81 -15.58
N THR A 591 -8.97 -38.58 -16.66
CA THR A 591 -7.94 -38.59 -17.72
C THR A 591 -8.52 -38.03 -19.02
N LEU A 592 -7.71 -37.25 -19.74
CA LEU A 592 -7.88 -37.04 -21.18
C LEU A 592 -6.95 -38.04 -21.89
N ASP A 593 -7.52 -39.10 -22.42
CA ASP A 593 -6.78 -40.22 -23.03
C ASP A 593 -6.24 -39.87 -24.43
N ASP A 594 -5.29 -40.64 -24.94
CA ASP A 594 -4.67 -40.35 -26.23
C ASP A 594 -5.67 -40.39 -27.41
N GLY A 595 -5.71 -39.29 -28.16
CA GLY A 595 -6.58 -39.18 -29.33
C GLY A 595 -5.99 -39.91 -30.53
N SER A 596 -6.83 -40.51 -31.37
CA SER A 596 -6.39 -41.12 -32.63
C SER A 596 -6.92 -40.34 -33.83
N SER A 597 -6.07 -39.52 -34.45
CA SER A 597 -6.40 -38.73 -35.66
C SER A 597 -7.61 -37.79 -35.52
N ASN A 598 -7.98 -37.44 -34.28
CA ASN A 598 -9.22 -36.76 -33.87
C ASN A 598 -9.19 -35.22 -34.03
N ALA A 599 -8.15 -34.67 -34.66
CA ALA A 599 -8.05 -33.26 -34.99
C ALA A 599 -7.33 -33.06 -36.34
N PHE A 600 -7.45 -31.87 -36.93
CA PHE A 600 -6.68 -31.51 -38.13
C PHE A 600 -6.41 -30.00 -38.26
N GLY A 601 -5.28 -29.68 -38.90
CA GLY A 601 -4.91 -28.30 -39.25
C GLY A 601 -5.89 -27.66 -40.23
N GLN A 602 -6.35 -26.44 -39.96
CA GLN A 602 -7.33 -25.74 -40.78
C GLN A 602 -6.84 -25.29 -42.16
N ILE A 603 -5.52 -25.28 -42.38
CA ILE A 603 -4.87 -24.89 -43.64
C ILE A 603 -4.18 -26.10 -44.28
N SER A 604 -3.36 -26.85 -43.53
CA SER A 604 -2.63 -27.99 -44.09
C SER A 604 -3.49 -29.25 -44.25
N LEU A 605 -4.61 -29.34 -43.53
CA LEU A 605 -5.45 -30.55 -43.40
C LEU A 605 -4.68 -31.77 -42.85
N THR A 606 -3.50 -31.57 -42.26
CA THR A 606 -2.73 -32.62 -41.60
C THR A 606 -3.48 -33.08 -40.36
N SER A 607 -3.70 -34.39 -40.22
CA SER A 607 -4.31 -34.97 -39.02
C SER A 607 -3.35 -34.91 -37.82
N VAL A 608 -3.91 -34.69 -36.64
CA VAL A 608 -3.21 -34.56 -35.35
C VAL A 608 -3.98 -35.36 -34.30
N SER A 609 -3.26 -36.10 -33.47
CA SER A 609 -3.77 -36.73 -32.25
C SER A 609 -3.79 -35.74 -31.09
N VAL A 610 -4.95 -35.58 -30.43
CA VAL A 610 -5.15 -34.61 -29.36
C VAL A 610 -5.95 -35.20 -28.19
N PRO A 611 -5.36 -35.35 -26.99
CA PRO A 611 -3.93 -35.37 -26.68
C PRO A 611 -3.13 -36.35 -27.56
N GLY A 612 -1.81 -36.18 -27.60
CA GLY A 612 -0.90 -37.16 -28.23
C GLY A 612 -0.43 -38.28 -27.30
N SER A 613 -0.90 -38.27 -26.05
CA SER A 613 -0.65 -39.22 -24.97
C SER A 613 -1.57 -38.86 -23.80
N ASP A 614 -1.95 -39.82 -22.97
CA ASP A 614 -2.82 -39.62 -21.80
C ASP A 614 -2.37 -38.48 -20.89
N VAL A 615 -3.32 -37.70 -20.40
CA VAL A 615 -3.11 -36.61 -19.44
C VAL A 615 -4.11 -36.74 -18.30
N THR A 616 -3.65 -37.32 -17.18
CA THR A 616 -4.46 -37.45 -15.96
C THR A 616 -4.46 -36.15 -15.14
N GLY A 617 -5.60 -35.85 -14.53
CA GLY A 617 -5.86 -34.76 -13.59
C GLY A 617 -5.23 -35.00 -12.21
N ASN A 618 -5.77 -34.35 -11.18
CA ASN A 618 -5.47 -34.71 -9.80
C ASN A 618 -6.52 -35.73 -9.32
N THR A 619 -6.13 -36.72 -8.53
CA THR A 619 -7.07 -37.59 -7.80
C THR A 619 -7.73 -36.79 -6.67
N LEU A 620 -9.06 -36.77 -6.62
CA LEU A 620 -9.84 -36.05 -5.59
C LEU A 620 -10.58 -37.03 -4.69
N THR A 621 -10.56 -36.77 -3.38
CA THR A 621 -11.29 -37.58 -2.39
C THR A 621 -12.73 -37.10 -2.24
N ILE A 622 -13.68 -38.02 -2.32
CA ILE A 622 -15.10 -37.80 -2.09
C ILE A 622 -15.36 -37.92 -0.59
N ALA A 623 -15.62 -36.79 0.07
CA ALA A 623 -15.83 -36.71 1.51
C ALA A 623 -17.28 -36.40 1.86
N SER A 624 -17.73 -36.86 3.03
CA SER A 624 -18.98 -36.39 3.61
C SER A 624 -18.83 -34.95 4.13
N SER A 625 -19.97 -34.27 4.30
CA SER A 625 -20.08 -33.04 5.09
C SER A 625 -19.71 -33.35 6.55
N SER A 626 -19.08 -32.40 7.25
CA SER A 626 -18.73 -32.55 8.67
C SER A 626 -18.92 -31.24 9.43
N LEU A 627 -19.39 -31.36 10.66
CA LEU A 627 -19.47 -30.30 11.66
C LEU A 627 -18.72 -30.79 12.90
N THR A 628 -17.99 -29.92 13.57
CA THR A 628 -17.28 -30.25 14.82
C THR A 628 -17.49 -29.14 15.84
N ALA A 629 -17.68 -29.49 17.10
CA ALA A 629 -17.66 -28.54 18.21
C ALA A 629 -16.34 -28.65 18.97
N THR A 630 -15.78 -27.51 19.37
CA THR A 630 -14.61 -27.44 20.24
C THR A 630 -14.81 -26.41 21.35
N LYS A 631 -14.27 -26.68 22.55
CA LYS A 631 -14.35 -25.75 23.68
C LYS A 631 -13.51 -24.50 23.39
N PHE A 632 -14.10 -23.31 23.46
CA PHE A 632 -13.43 -22.08 23.08
C PHE A 632 -12.36 -21.69 24.11
N SER A 633 -11.08 -21.78 23.71
CA SER A 633 -9.93 -21.55 24.59
C SER A 633 -9.79 -20.10 25.08
N GLY A 634 -10.39 -19.13 24.39
CA GLY A 634 -10.46 -17.73 24.82
C GLY A 634 -11.40 -17.48 26.00
N TYR A 635 -12.14 -18.48 26.47
CA TYR A 635 -12.91 -18.44 27.70
C TYR A 635 -12.49 -19.59 28.62
N GLY A 636 -11.92 -19.26 29.78
CA GLY A 636 -11.46 -20.21 30.78
C GLY A 636 -12.50 -20.54 31.85
N ASN A 637 -12.18 -21.47 32.74
CA ASN A 637 -12.97 -21.75 33.94
C ASN A 637 -13.02 -20.51 34.86
N GLN A 638 -14.17 -20.20 35.46
CA GLN A 638 -14.37 -19.00 36.29
C GLN A 638 -15.23 -19.28 37.52
N THR A 639 -15.09 -18.45 38.56
CA THR A 639 -16.03 -18.43 39.70
C THR A 639 -17.02 -17.28 39.50
N ILE A 640 -18.33 -17.60 39.53
CA ILE A 640 -19.42 -16.63 39.39
C ILE A 640 -20.35 -16.76 40.60
N ILE A 641 -20.87 -15.64 41.11
CA ILE A 641 -21.76 -15.67 42.28
C ILE A 641 -23.21 -16.01 41.91
N ALA A 642 -23.93 -16.62 42.85
CA ALA A 642 -25.38 -16.76 42.78
C ALA A 642 -26.06 -15.38 42.66
N GLY A 643 -27.13 -15.29 41.87
CA GLY A 643 -27.80 -14.02 41.55
C GLY A 643 -27.20 -13.22 40.38
N THR A 644 -26.16 -13.72 39.72
CA THR A 644 -25.56 -13.05 38.55
C THR A 644 -26.47 -13.16 37.33
N ASN A 645 -26.97 -12.03 36.84
CA ASN A 645 -27.70 -11.96 35.57
C ASN A 645 -26.73 -11.88 34.38
N ASN A 646 -27.11 -12.48 33.24
CA ASN A 646 -26.31 -12.56 32.02
C ASN A 646 -24.90 -13.16 32.23
N ALA A 647 -24.78 -14.12 33.13
CA ALA A 647 -23.56 -14.90 33.29
C ALA A 647 -23.24 -15.64 31.98
N ARG A 648 -21.99 -15.53 31.51
CA ARG A 648 -21.47 -16.44 30.48
C ARG A 648 -21.20 -17.77 31.19
N LEU A 649 -21.90 -18.80 30.76
CA LEU A 649 -21.94 -20.12 31.38
C LEU A 649 -21.05 -21.14 30.63
N GLY A 650 -20.76 -20.86 29.35
CA GLY A 650 -19.84 -21.64 28.54
C GLY A 650 -19.59 -20.96 27.19
N SER A 651 -18.61 -21.46 26.44
CA SER A 651 -18.28 -20.98 25.10
C SER A 651 -17.62 -22.07 24.27
N PHE A 652 -18.09 -22.22 23.02
CA PHE A 652 -17.65 -23.22 22.06
C PHE A 652 -17.53 -22.64 20.66
N THR A 653 -16.73 -23.29 19.83
CA THR A 653 -16.56 -22.97 18.41
C THR A 653 -17.03 -24.14 17.57
N LEU A 654 -18.07 -23.90 16.76
CA LEU A 654 -18.48 -24.81 15.69
C LEU A 654 -17.62 -24.58 14.46
N SER A 655 -17.15 -25.66 13.83
CA SER A 655 -16.30 -25.61 12.64
C SER A 655 -16.81 -26.59 11.57
N SER A 656 -16.93 -26.12 10.33
CA SER A 656 -17.28 -26.95 9.17
C SER A 656 -16.03 -27.61 8.56
N GLY A 657 -16.23 -28.74 7.89
CA GLY A 657 -15.17 -29.41 7.13
C GLY A 657 -14.71 -28.66 5.88
N SER A 658 -13.71 -29.22 5.20
CA SER A 658 -13.19 -28.75 3.91
C SER A 658 -14.07 -29.08 2.69
N THR A 659 -15.14 -29.86 2.91
CA THR A 659 -16.02 -30.42 1.87
C THR A 659 -17.08 -29.42 1.40
N GLU A 660 -17.87 -28.87 2.32
CA GLU A 660 -18.88 -27.84 2.07
C GLU A 660 -19.14 -27.04 3.34
N GLY A 661 -19.84 -25.90 3.23
CA GLY A 661 -20.35 -25.20 4.40
C GLY A 661 -21.65 -25.82 4.92
N ILE A 662 -21.98 -25.55 6.18
CA ILE A 662 -23.14 -26.10 6.89
C ILE A 662 -24.09 -24.96 7.28
N ASN A 663 -25.39 -25.10 6.99
CA ASN A 663 -26.44 -24.32 7.65
C ASN A 663 -26.75 -24.99 8.99
N VAL A 664 -26.28 -24.41 10.09
CA VAL A 664 -26.59 -24.90 11.44
C VAL A 664 -28.02 -24.51 11.76
N ASN A 665 -28.85 -25.51 12.09
CA ASN A 665 -30.28 -25.32 12.32
C ASN A 665 -30.72 -25.70 13.75
N THR A 666 -29.90 -26.50 14.44
CA THR A 666 -30.20 -27.01 15.79
C THR A 666 -28.93 -26.99 16.63
N ILE A 667 -29.01 -26.40 17.83
CA ILE A 667 -27.98 -26.52 18.87
C ILE A 667 -28.66 -27.04 20.12
N VAL A 668 -28.13 -28.09 20.72
CA VAL A 668 -28.66 -28.69 21.95
C VAL A 668 -27.66 -28.44 23.08
N VAL A 669 -28.12 -27.81 24.16
CA VAL A 669 -27.34 -27.58 25.38
C VAL A 669 -27.91 -28.43 26.49
N ASP A 670 -27.11 -29.40 26.94
CA ASP A 670 -27.47 -30.31 28.01
C ASP A 670 -26.89 -29.81 29.34
N LEU A 671 -27.65 -30.08 30.41
CA LEU A 671 -27.41 -29.67 31.78
C LEU A 671 -27.84 -30.79 32.72
N THR A 672 -27.16 -30.95 33.86
CA THR A 672 -27.68 -31.80 34.93
C THR A 672 -28.96 -31.21 35.57
N SER A 673 -29.67 -32.03 36.34
CA SER A 673 -30.86 -31.61 37.10
C SER A 673 -30.57 -30.44 38.04
N ASP A 674 -29.38 -30.42 38.67
CA ASP A 674 -29.00 -29.36 39.62
C ASP A 674 -28.62 -28.06 38.88
N GLU A 675 -27.91 -28.18 37.75
CA GLU A 675 -27.50 -27.04 36.93
C GLU A 675 -28.71 -26.35 36.29
N SER A 676 -29.63 -27.11 35.68
CA SER A 676 -30.89 -26.57 35.14
C SER A 676 -31.79 -25.99 36.23
N ALA A 677 -31.80 -26.57 37.43
CA ALA A 677 -32.47 -25.99 38.58
C ALA A 677 -31.81 -24.68 39.09
N SER A 678 -30.52 -24.43 38.81
CA SER A 678 -29.80 -23.23 39.25
C SER A 678 -29.91 -22.00 38.31
N ILE A 679 -30.33 -22.19 37.06
CA ILE A 679 -30.35 -21.13 36.02
C ILE A 679 -31.78 -20.73 35.62
N THR A 680 -31.96 -19.49 35.14
CA THR A 680 -33.08 -19.05 34.29
C THR A 680 -32.59 -18.36 33.02
N ASP A 681 -33.46 -18.21 32.03
CA ASP A 681 -33.19 -17.43 30.79
C ASP A 681 -31.94 -17.91 30.01
N LEU A 682 -31.81 -19.22 29.83
CA LEU A 682 -30.70 -19.81 29.08
C LEU A 682 -30.82 -19.45 27.60
N ARG A 683 -29.78 -18.84 27.03
CA ARG A 683 -29.74 -18.35 25.65
C ARG A 683 -28.37 -18.55 25.03
N LEU A 684 -28.34 -18.65 23.70
CA LEU A 684 -27.11 -18.65 22.92
C LEU A 684 -26.81 -17.23 22.42
N VAL A 685 -25.53 -16.87 22.35
CA VAL A 685 -25.07 -15.55 21.91
C VAL A 685 -23.87 -15.71 20.96
N ASP A 686 -23.83 -14.96 19.88
CA ASP A 686 -22.65 -14.88 19.02
C ASP A 686 -21.53 -14.16 19.79
N ALA A 687 -20.42 -14.85 20.05
CA ALA A 687 -19.33 -14.32 20.87
C ALA A 687 -18.60 -13.12 20.24
N THR A 688 -18.79 -12.89 18.93
CA THR A 688 -18.17 -11.79 18.18
C THR A 688 -19.06 -10.55 18.16
N THR A 689 -20.38 -10.72 17.97
CA THR A 689 -21.33 -9.61 17.83
C THR A 689 -22.14 -9.30 19.09
N GLY A 690 -22.12 -10.16 20.10
CA GLY A 690 -22.97 -10.07 21.28
C GLY A 690 -24.47 -10.27 21.00
N THR A 691 -24.85 -10.67 19.78
CA THR A 691 -26.24 -10.85 19.36
C THR A 691 -26.75 -12.23 19.77
N GLN A 692 -27.98 -12.29 20.30
CA GLN A 692 -28.60 -13.57 20.66
C GLN A 692 -28.87 -14.44 19.41
N ILE A 693 -28.64 -15.74 19.54
CA ILE A 693 -28.93 -16.75 18.52
C ILE A 693 -30.09 -17.62 19.03
N GLY A 694 -31.15 -17.75 18.23
CA GLY A 694 -32.35 -18.51 18.62
C GLY A 694 -33.15 -17.88 19.78
N THR A 695 -34.12 -18.64 20.29
CA THR A 695 -35.05 -18.19 21.34
C THR A 695 -34.60 -18.64 22.72
N ALA A 696 -34.54 -17.71 23.68
CA ALA A 696 -34.16 -17.99 25.06
C ALA A 696 -35.13 -18.95 25.78
N LYS A 697 -34.60 -19.74 26.72
CA LYS A 697 -35.33 -20.69 27.56
C LYS A 697 -35.50 -20.09 28.96
N ALA A 698 -36.65 -19.48 29.23
CA ALA A 698 -36.95 -18.87 30.53
C ALA A 698 -36.77 -19.86 31.71
N SER A 699 -37.20 -21.11 31.50
CA SER A 699 -37.00 -22.24 32.41
C SER A 699 -36.20 -23.33 31.69
N PRO A 700 -34.88 -23.46 31.95
CA PRO A 700 -34.06 -24.52 31.38
C PRO A 700 -34.45 -25.91 31.88
N SER A 701 -34.26 -26.92 31.04
CA SER A 701 -34.39 -28.35 31.34
C SER A 701 -33.02 -29.04 31.31
N THR A 702 -32.98 -30.37 31.50
CA THR A 702 -31.73 -31.14 31.37
C THR A 702 -31.24 -31.26 29.93
N SER A 703 -32.12 -31.07 28.94
CA SER A 703 -31.73 -30.93 27.53
C SER A 703 -32.49 -29.77 26.89
N ASN A 704 -31.76 -28.86 26.24
CA ASN A 704 -32.27 -27.57 25.76
C ASN A 704 -31.98 -27.39 24.26
N SER A 705 -32.90 -27.84 23.41
CA SER A 705 -32.80 -27.63 21.96
C SER A 705 -33.16 -26.20 21.55
N PHE A 706 -32.24 -25.53 20.87
CA PHE A 706 -32.39 -24.22 20.26
C PHE A 706 -32.51 -24.37 18.74
N SER A 707 -33.66 -23.97 18.18
CA SER A 707 -33.77 -23.77 16.73
C SER A 707 -33.04 -22.48 16.36
N VAL A 708 -32.10 -22.61 15.43
CA VAL A 708 -31.24 -21.54 14.92
C VAL A 708 -31.27 -21.59 13.38
N ASN A 709 -30.66 -20.60 12.73
CA ASN A 709 -30.48 -20.61 11.27
C ASN A 709 -29.32 -19.66 10.93
N PHE A 710 -28.14 -20.23 10.68
CA PHE A 710 -26.99 -19.48 10.18
C PHE A 710 -26.00 -20.39 9.45
N ASP A 711 -25.25 -19.80 8.54
CA ASP A 711 -24.28 -20.53 7.73
C ASP A 711 -22.88 -20.47 8.35
N ILE A 712 -22.19 -21.62 8.36
CA ILE A 712 -20.75 -21.72 8.52
C ILE A 712 -20.21 -22.16 7.15
N LEU A 713 -19.60 -21.24 6.41
CA LEU A 713 -18.99 -21.52 5.09
C LEU A 713 -17.92 -22.62 5.19
N VAL A 714 -17.53 -23.23 4.07
CA VAL A 714 -16.51 -24.30 4.02
C VAL A 714 -15.21 -23.90 4.73
N SER A 715 -14.64 -24.79 5.55
CA SER A 715 -13.49 -24.52 6.44
C SER A 715 -13.66 -23.30 7.36
N GLY A 716 -14.90 -22.90 7.64
CA GLY A 716 -15.26 -21.76 8.47
C GLY A 716 -15.54 -22.14 9.91
N THR A 717 -15.57 -21.14 10.79
CA THR A 717 -15.82 -21.32 12.23
C THR A 717 -16.76 -20.25 12.77
N LYS A 718 -17.60 -20.58 13.76
CA LYS A 718 -18.38 -19.62 14.54
C LYS A 718 -18.28 -19.94 16.04
N THR A 719 -17.94 -18.93 16.84
CA THR A 719 -17.89 -19.03 18.31
C THR A 719 -19.20 -18.56 18.93
N ILE A 720 -19.76 -19.37 19.81
CA ILE A 720 -21.06 -19.21 20.45
C ILE A 720 -20.89 -19.32 21.96
N ASP A 721 -21.52 -18.40 22.67
CA ASP A 721 -21.58 -18.36 24.12
C ASP A 721 -22.92 -18.89 24.62
N VAL A 722 -22.86 -19.76 25.63
CA VAL A 722 -24.01 -20.15 26.45
C VAL A 722 -24.12 -19.10 27.56
N VAL A 723 -25.27 -18.45 27.69
CA VAL A 723 -25.50 -17.34 28.63
C VAL A 723 -26.80 -17.59 29.40
N GLY A 724 -26.85 -17.22 30.68
CA GLY A 724 -28.07 -17.31 31.49
C GLY A 724 -27.99 -16.51 32.79
N ASN A 725 -29.06 -16.50 33.56
CA ASN A 725 -29.11 -15.87 34.88
C ASN A 725 -28.96 -16.94 35.97
N ILE A 726 -27.95 -16.82 36.84
CA ILE A 726 -27.78 -17.71 37.99
C ILE A 726 -28.77 -17.26 39.07
N LYS A 727 -29.65 -18.14 39.55
CA LYS A 727 -30.64 -17.81 40.59
C LYS A 727 -29.95 -17.34 41.87
N SER A 728 -30.56 -16.39 42.56
CA SER A 728 -30.12 -16.02 43.91
C SER A 728 -30.37 -17.19 44.87
N GLY A 729 -29.42 -17.44 45.78
CA GLY A 729 -29.48 -18.56 46.71
C GLY A 729 -29.16 -19.95 46.11
N SER A 730 -28.67 -20.04 44.87
CA SER A 730 -28.11 -21.29 44.34
C SER A 730 -26.95 -21.80 45.21
N ASN A 731 -26.90 -23.13 45.40
CA ASN A 731 -25.81 -23.79 46.14
C ASN A 731 -24.46 -23.55 45.47
N SER A 732 -23.40 -23.51 46.28
CA SER A 732 -22.03 -23.45 45.76
C SER A 732 -21.58 -24.79 45.19
N GLY A 733 -20.99 -24.80 44.00
CA GLY A 733 -20.54 -26.03 43.34
C GLY A 733 -19.99 -25.78 41.93
N THR A 734 -19.46 -26.83 41.32
CA THR A 734 -19.11 -26.84 39.88
C THR A 734 -20.37 -26.92 39.04
N TRP A 735 -20.33 -26.24 37.89
CA TRP A 735 -21.39 -26.10 36.90
C TRP A 735 -20.71 -26.17 35.52
N ALA A 736 -21.16 -27.01 34.62
CA ALA A 736 -20.69 -27.07 33.24
C ALA A 736 -21.84 -27.48 32.32
N ALA A 737 -21.99 -26.79 31.19
CA ALA A 737 -22.88 -27.23 30.12
C ALA A 737 -22.16 -28.19 29.18
N ASP A 738 -22.90 -29.15 28.64
CA ASP A 738 -22.50 -29.98 27.52
C ASP A 738 -23.21 -29.49 26.24
N ILE A 739 -22.52 -29.50 25.11
CA ILE A 739 -23.15 -29.41 23.79
C ILE A 739 -23.37 -30.84 23.30
N ASP A 740 -24.63 -31.27 23.24
CA ASP A 740 -25.01 -32.64 22.91
C ASP A 740 -24.69 -32.98 21.43
N ALA A 741 -24.36 -34.25 21.20
CA ALA A 741 -23.94 -34.81 19.92
C ALA A 741 -24.89 -34.50 18.75
N SER A 742 -26.20 -34.34 18.99
CA SER A 742 -27.21 -34.02 17.97
C SER A 742 -27.23 -32.55 17.54
N THR A 743 -26.38 -31.70 18.12
CA THR A 743 -26.11 -30.34 17.62
C THR A 743 -25.65 -30.40 16.16
N GLY A 744 -26.37 -29.73 15.26
CA GLY A 744 -26.29 -30.07 13.84
C GLY A 744 -26.99 -29.11 12.88
N GLY A 745 -27.00 -29.53 11.62
CA GLY A 745 -27.40 -28.72 10.49
C GLY A 745 -27.53 -29.53 9.20
N LEU A 746 -27.66 -28.80 8.09
CA LEU A 746 -27.65 -29.38 6.75
C LEU A 746 -26.45 -28.85 5.96
N GLY A 747 -25.85 -29.68 5.09
CA GLY A 747 -24.91 -29.21 4.07
C GLY A 747 -25.55 -28.17 3.16
N LEU A 748 -24.88 -27.02 2.96
CA LEU A 748 -25.44 -25.88 2.22
C LEU A 748 -25.79 -26.20 0.76
N THR A 749 -25.14 -27.21 0.18
CA THR A 749 -25.36 -27.62 -1.22
C THR A 749 -26.01 -28.98 -1.30
N THR A 750 -25.59 -29.94 -0.46
CA THR A 750 -26.15 -31.30 -0.50
C THR A 750 -27.52 -31.43 0.19
N SER A 751 -27.83 -30.54 1.13
CA SER A 751 -28.95 -30.69 2.09
C SER A 751 -28.89 -31.97 2.94
N ASN A 752 -27.74 -32.66 3.00
CA ASN A 752 -27.55 -33.83 3.86
C ASN A 752 -27.44 -33.40 5.33
N SER A 753 -28.01 -34.20 6.23
CA SER A 753 -27.91 -33.98 7.67
C SER A 753 -26.47 -34.17 8.16
N VAL A 754 -26.03 -33.30 9.06
CA VAL A 754 -24.75 -33.41 9.77
C VAL A 754 -24.92 -33.00 11.22
N ASP A 755 -24.23 -33.68 12.13
CA ASP A 755 -24.16 -33.38 13.55
C ASP A 755 -22.69 -33.36 14.01
N ILE A 756 -22.43 -33.10 15.29
CA ILE A 756 -21.06 -33.04 15.84
C ILE A 756 -20.53 -34.39 16.32
N GLY A 757 -21.32 -35.47 16.24
CA GLY A 757 -20.93 -36.86 16.48
C GLY A 757 -20.65 -37.27 17.94
N SER A 758 -20.31 -36.33 18.83
CA SER A 758 -20.08 -36.58 20.25
C SER A 758 -20.30 -35.35 21.12
N ASP A 759 -20.71 -35.56 22.37
CA ASP A 759 -20.92 -34.48 23.34
C ASP A 759 -19.63 -33.70 23.66
N LEU A 760 -19.76 -32.39 23.87
CA LEU A 760 -18.67 -31.50 24.23
C LEU A 760 -18.94 -30.76 25.54
N THR A 761 -18.21 -31.14 26.60
CA THR A 761 -18.19 -30.39 27.86
C THR A 761 -17.48 -29.05 27.74
N LEU A 762 -18.15 -27.99 28.18
CA LEU A 762 -17.68 -26.62 28.13
C LEU A 762 -16.80 -26.25 29.35
N GLN A 763 -16.68 -24.95 29.63
CA GLN A 763 -15.94 -24.40 30.76
C GLN A 763 -16.59 -24.81 32.09
N THR A 764 -15.76 -25.12 33.08
CA THR A 764 -16.25 -25.30 34.45
C THR A 764 -16.44 -23.93 35.07
N ILE A 765 -17.69 -23.56 35.28
CA ILE A 765 -18.10 -22.44 36.10
C ILE A 765 -18.23 -22.93 37.54
N THR A 766 -17.68 -22.22 38.50
CA THR A 766 -17.90 -22.49 39.91
C THR A 766 -18.92 -21.48 40.43
N VAL A 767 -20.13 -21.93 40.75
CA VAL A 767 -21.07 -21.12 41.53
C VAL A 767 -20.48 -20.97 42.92
N GLY A 768 -20.18 -19.75 43.33
CA GLY A 768 -19.45 -19.47 44.57
C GLY A 768 -19.90 -18.18 45.27
N THR A 769 -19.11 -17.74 46.24
CA THR A 769 -19.34 -16.50 46.98
C THR A 769 -18.32 -15.42 46.60
N GLY A 770 -18.73 -14.16 46.73
CA GLY A 770 -17.81 -13.03 46.69
C GLY A 770 -16.86 -13.09 47.89
N THR A 771 -15.58 -12.81 47.68
CA THR A 771 -14.61 -12.66 48.77
C THR A 771 -14.25 -11.19 48.93
N PHE A 772 -14.21 -10.74 50.19
CA PHE A 772 -13.91 -9.35 50.51
C PHE A 772 -12.95 -9.31 51.68
N THR A 773 -11.73 -8.85 51.41
CA THR A 773 -10.60 -8.90 52.34
C THR A 773 -10.15 -7.50 52.71
N GLN A 774 -9.70 -7.33 53.96
CA GLN A 774 -9.36 -6.04 54.55
C GLN A 774 -7.95 -6.14 55.16
N SER A 775 -7.12 -5.13 54.92
CA SER A 775 -5.74 -5.07 55.43
C SER A 775 -5.33 -3.65 55.79
N VAL A 776 -4.26 -3.50 56.59
CA VAL A 776 -3.68 -2.18 56.88
C VAL A 776 -2.98 -1.67 55.62
N GLY A 777 -3.30 -0.45 55.21
CA GLY A 777 -2.65 0.25 54.11
C GLY A 777 -1.45 1.07 54.59
N THR A 778 -0.95 1.96 53.73
CA THR A 778 0.18 2.84 54.10
C THR A 778 -0.30 4.01 54.97
N SER A 779 -0.31 3.82 56.28
CA SER A 779 -0.48 4.90 57.27
C SER A 779 0.63 5.95 57.12
N PRO A 780 0.36 7.22 57.46
CA PRO A 780 1.37 8.28 57.50
C PRO A 780 2.48 7.98 58.52
N ASP A 781 3.66 8.56 58.33
CA ASP A 781 4.75 8.54 59.32
C ASP A 781 4.30 9.13 60.66
N ASN A 782 4.86 8.60 61.76
CA ASN A 782 4.67 9.18 63.08
C ASN A 782 5.09 10.65 63.07
N ALA A 783 4.30 11.53 63.69
CA ALA A 783 4.58 12.97 63.69
C ALA A 783 4.11 13.65 64.97
N ASN A 784 4.82 14.73 65.37
CA ASN A 784 4.30 15.72 66.32
C ASN A 784 3.27 16.61 65.60
N VAL A 785 2.01 16.57 66.05
CA VAL A 785 0.86 17.31 65.52
C VAL A 785 0.37 18.34 66.54
N ILE A 786 -0.15 19.48 66.05
CA ILE A 786 -0.47 20.62 66.90
C ILE A 786 -1.94 20.53 67.37
N ALA A 787 -2.18 20.73 68.67
CA ALA A 787 -3.51 20.83 69.26
C ALA A 787 -4.30 21.99 68.62
N GLY A 788 -5.50 21.72 68.13
CA GLY A 788 -6.28 22.63 67.28
C GLY A 788 -6.19 22.35 65.78
N SER A 789 -5.36 21.38 65.34
CA SER A 789 -5.31 20.95 63.94
C SER A 789 -6.58 20.20 63.52
N ASN A 790 -7.10 20.52 62.34
CA ASN A 790 -8.18 19.79 61.70
C ASN A 790 -7.65 18.91 60.56
N ASP A 791 -8.40 17.89 60.18
CA ASP A 791 -8.08 16.99 59.06
C ASP A 791 -6.66 16.37 59.14
N VAL A 792 -6.27 15.91 60.33
CA VAL A 792 -5.03 15.15 60.54
C VAL A 792 -5.25 13.70 60.12
N LYS A 793 -4.59 13.24 59.04
CA LYS A 793 -4.60 11.82 58.65
C LYS A 793 -3.89 10.99 59.71
N VAL A 794 -4.50 9.87 60.14
CA VAL A 794 -3.92 8.94 61.13
C VAL A 794 -3.79 7.52 60.56
N GLY A 795 -4.80 7.05 59.83
CA GLY A 795 -4.85 5.67 59.32
C GLY A 795 -5.12 5.56 57.83
N SER A 796 -4.72 4.44 57.25
CA SER A 796 -5.00 4.04 55.86
C SER A 796 -5.28 2.55 55.83
N PHE A 797 -6.35 2.11 55.16
CA PHE A 797 -6.84 0.74 55.18
C PHE A 797 -7.26 0.31 53.77
N ASN A 798 -6.82 -0.88 53.35
CA ASN A 798 -7.07 -1.43 52.03
C ASN A 798 -8.23 -2.43 52.09
N PHE A 799 -9.18 -2.30 51.16
CA PHE A 799 -10.30 -3.20 50.97
C PHE A 799 -10.22 -3.79 49.56
N THR A 800 -10.17 -5.11 49.44
CA THR A 800 -9.98 -5.83 48.18
C THR A 800 -11.14 -6.80 47.96
N ALA A 801 -11.82 -6.68 46.82
CA ALA A 801 -12.95 -7.50 46.44
C ALA A 801 -12.57 -8.47 45.31
N ALA A 802 -13.06 -9.70 45.35
CA ALA A 802 -12.92 -10.67 44.27
C ALA A 802 -14.18 -11.52 44.10
N ASN A 803 -14.42 -12.01 42.89
CA ASN A 803 -15.65 -12.68 42.41
C ASN A 803 -16.95 -11.84 42.48
N SER A 804 -17.01 -10.80 43.31
CA SER A 804 -18.09 -9.81 43.38
C SER A 804 -17.54 -8.42 43.74
N SER A 805 -18.31 -7.36 43.49
CA SER A 805 -18.05 -6.01 43.99
C SER A 805 -18.76 -5.79 45.32
N PHE A 806 -18.13 -5.10 46.26
CA PHE A 806 -18.69 -4.87 47.60
C PHE A 806 -18.87 -3.38 47.89
N THR A 807 -20.04 -2.98 48.38
CA THR A 807 -20.28 -1.65 48.95
C THR A 807 -20.24 -1.73 50.47
N VAL A 808 -19.27 -1.06 51.09
CA VAL A 808 -19.21 -0.90 52.54
C VAL A 808 -20.21 0.17 52.97
N GLN A 809 -21.08 -0.20 53.91
CA GLN A 809 -22.18 0.61 54.43
C GLN A 809 -21.97 1.02 55.89
N GLU A 810 -21.23 0.23 56.67
CA GLU A 810 -20.95 0.53 58.08
C GLU A 810 -19.48 0.26 58.42
N ILE A 811 -18.85 1.16 59.19
CA ILE A 811 -17.50 1.02 59.73
C ILE A 811 -17.44 1.66 61.13
N LYS A 812 -16.91 0.94 62.11
CA LYS A 812 -16.56 1.48 63.43
C LYS A 812 -15.05 1.76 63.52
N VAL A 813 -14.72 3.00 63.87
CA VAL A 813 -13.35 3.43 64.21
C VAL A 813 -13.19 3.46 65.74
N LYS A 814 -12.09 2.89 66.24
CA LYS A 814 -11.62 2.95 67.62
C LYS A 814 -10.45 3.92 67.74
N VAL A 815 -10.42 4.67 68.84
CA VAL A 815 -9.30 5.50 69.31
C VAL A 815 -8.95 5.06 70.73
N PRO A 816 -7.67 4.87 71.11
CA PRO A 816 -7.28 4.53 72.47
C PRO A 816 -7.86 5.50 73.51
N ALA A 817 -8.30 4.99 74.66
CA ALA A 817 -8.93 5.82 75.70
C ALA A 817 -8.07 7.04 76.10
N ASP A 818 -6.76 6.84 76.28
CA ASP A 818 -5.80 7.88 76.69
C ASP A 818 -5.59 8.99 75.63
N ALA A 819 -6.02 8.76 74.38
CA ALA A 819 -5.99 9.73 73.30
C ALA A 819 -7.38 10.33 72.97
N ALA A 820 -8.46 9.79 73.55
CA ALA A 820 -9.84 10.11 73.18
C ALA A 820 -10.21 11.58 73.42
N THR A 821 -9.75 12.18 74.53
CA THR A 821 -9.95 13.61 74.83
C THR A 821 -9.23 14.53 73.84
N SER A 822 -8.23 14.00 73.14
CA SER A 822 -7.46 14.72 72.11
C SER A 822 -7.98 14.50 70.69
N VAL A 823 -9.17 13.91 70.52
CA VAL A 823 -9.86 13.78 69.23
C VAL A 823 -11.29 14.30 69.37
N SER A 824 -11.59 15.43 68.74
CA SER A 824 -12.93 16.05 68.78
C SER A 824 -13.89 15.42 67.78
N SER A 825 -13.39 14.97 66.63
CA SER A 825 -14.17 14.21 65.64
C SER A 825 -13.29 13.37 64.72
N VAL A 826 -13.86 12.30 64.18
CA VAL A 826 -13.29 11.42 63.15
C VAL A 826 -14.01 11.61 61.81
N THR A 827 -13.27 11.58 60.71
CA THR A 827 -13.79 11.65 59.33
C THR A 827 -13.16 10.54 58.48
N LEU A 828 -13.95 9.86 57.66
CA LEU A 828 -13.48 8.88 56.67
C LEU A 828 -13.37 9.52 55.28
N LYS A 829 -12.32 9.18 54.52
CA LYS A 829 -12.13 9.63 53.14
C LYS A 829 -11.75 8.46 52.22
N TRP A 830 -12.32 8.38 51.02
CA TRP A 830 -12.01 7.39 49.98
C TRP A 830 -12.17 8.00 48.58
N ALA A 831 -11.52 7.43 47.57
CA ALA A 831 -11.61 7.95 46.21
C ALA A 831 -12.95 7.57 45.53
N GLY A 832 -13.58 8.54 44.86
CA GLY A 832 -14.67 8.30 43.90
C GLY A 832 -16.09 8.18 44.47
N GLY A 833 -16.30 8.47 45.77
CA GLY A 833 -17.65 8.48 46.35
C GLY A 833 -18.44 9.79 46.10
N PRO A 834 -19.73 9.82 46.46
CA PRO A 834 -20.51 11.06 46.56
C PRO A 834 -19.81 12.11 47.44
N ALA A 835 -19.97 13.39 47.12
CA ALA A 835 -19.24 14.50 47.76
C ALA A 835 -17.69 14.34 47.77
N GLY A 836 -17.14 13.60 46.80
CA GLY A 836 -15.70 13.30 46.73
C GLY A 836 -15.27 12.10 47.58
N GLY A 837 -16.22 11.35 48.16
CA GLY A 837 -15.96 10.22 49.04
C GLY A 837 -15.50 10.62 50.43
N VAL A 838 -16.14 11.65 51.01
CA VAL A 838 -15.88 12.14 52.37
C VAL A 838 -17.12 11.88 53.23
N SER A 839 -16.96 11.26 54.39
CA SER A 839 -18.06 11.06 55.34
C SER A 839 -18.43 12.36 56.07
N GLN A 840 -19.58 12.37 56.75
CA GLN A 840 -19.78 13.31 57.84
C GLN A 840 -18.68 13.15 58.91
N ALA A 841 -18.34 14.22 59.63
CA ALA A 841 -17.50 14.14 60.81
C ALA A 841 -18.33 13.63 61.99
N LEU A 842 -17.80 12.68 62.77
CA LEU A 842 -18.45 12.12 63.96
C LEU A 842 -17.62 12.37 65.22
N ALA A 843 -18.25 12.90 66.27
CA ALA A 843 -17.63 12.95 67.59
C ALA A 843 -17.43 11.55 68.16
N LEU A 844 -16.42 11.38 69.02
CA LEU A 844 -16.19 10.10 69.70
C LEU A 844 -17.23 9.88 70.80
N SER A 845 -17.77 8.67 70.84
CA SER A 845 -18.49 8.15 72.00
C SER A 845 -17.49 7.61 73.02
N SER A 846 -17.60 8.04 74.28
CA SER A 846 -16.77 7.60 75.40
C SER A 846 -17.61 7.02 76.54
N GLY A 847 -17.16 5.88 77.07
CA GLY A 847 -17.65 5.25 78.29
C GLY A 847 -16.47 4.57 79.00
N GLY A 848 -16.73 3.70 79.98
CA GLY A 848 -15.67 2.97 80.73
C GLY A 848 -14.91 1.90 79.94
N GLN A 849 -14.82 2.01 78.62
CA GLN A 849 -14.22 1.05 77.70
C GLN A 849 -12.76 1.40 77.40
N SER A 850 -11.96 0.42 76.94
CA SER A 850 -10.55 0.63 76.57
C SER A 850 -10.32 1.53 75.35
N HIS A 851 -11.38 1.82 74.58
CA HIS A 851 -11.34 2.66 73.39
C HIS A 851 -12.60 3.54 73.34
N ALA A 852 -12.45 4.77 72.87
CA ALA A 852 -13.56 5.60 72.42
C ALA A 852 -13.85 5.31 70.93
N THR A 853 -15.09 5.47 70.49
CA THR A 853 -15.50 4.98 69.15
C THR A 853 -16.36 5.96 68.35
N ALA A 854 -16.20 5.93 67.02
CA ALA A 854 -17.08 6.57 66.05
C ALA A 854 -17.59 5.50 65.06
N THR A 855 -18.90 5.28 65.02
CA THR A 855 -19.54 4.30 64.10
C THR A 855 -20.23 5.04 62.96
N PHE A 856 -19.74 4.84 61.75
CA PHE A 856 -20.29 5.39 60.52
C PHE A 856 -21.29 4.40 59.94
N THR A 857 -22.47 4.88 59.52
CA THR A 857 -23.52 4.07 58.88
C THR A 857 -24.00 4.77 57.60
N GLY A 858 -24.64 4.03 56.70
CA GLY A 858 -25.10 4.56 55.41
C GLY A 858 -23.98 4.94 54.44
N LEU A 859 -22.78 4.38 54.61
CA LEU A 859 -21.65 4.60 53.71
C LEU A 859 -21.95 4.05 52.29
N THR A 860 -21.30 4.65 51.30
CA THR A 860 -21.41 4.29 49.86
C THR A 860 -20.05 3.93 49.28
N PHE A 861 -19.17 3.34 50.10
CA PHE A 861 -17.80 3.02 49.72
C PHE A 861 -17.77 1.74 48.88
N ASN A 862 -17.85 1.90 47.55
CA ASN A 862 -17.84 0.79 46.60
C ASN A 862 -16.42 0.34 46.23
N VAL A 863 -16.18 -0.97 46.30
CA VAL A 863 -14.98 -1.67 45.87
C VAL A 863 -15.37 -2.61 44.72
N PRO A 864 -15.03 -2.27 43.45
CA PRO A 864 -15.35 -3.08 42.29
C PRO A 864 -14.71 -4.48 42.33
N THR A 865 -15.29 -5.43 41.60
CA THR A 865 -14.77 -6.79 41.49
C THR A 865 -13.32 -6.80 40.99
N ASN A 866 -12.45 -7.53 41.68
CA ASN A 866 -11.01 -7.65 41.41
C ASN A 866 -10.22 -6.33 41.55
N GLU A 867 -10.75 -5.35 42.30
CA GLU A 867 -10.04 -4.12 42.65
C GLU A 867 -9.73 -4.02 44.15
N THR A 868 -8.71 -3.22 44.48
CA THR A 868 -8.42 -2.74 45.84
C THR A 868 -8.71 -1.24 45.91
N LYS A 869 -9.46 -0.80 46.93
CA LYS A 869 -9.65 0.62 47.25
C LYS A 869 -9.11 0.94 48.64
N VAL A 870 -8.73 2.20 48.84
CA VAL A 870 -8.17 2.71 50.10
C VAL A 870 -9.22 3.56 50.82
N LEU A 871 -9.38 3.29 52.11
CA LEU A 871 -10.10 4.11 53.06
C LEU A 871 -9.10 4.77 54.02
N GLU A 872 -9.17 6.08 54.13
CA GLU A 872 -8.32 6.88 55.01
C GLU A 872 -9.12 7.41 56.20
N VAL A 873 -8.48 7.48 57.37
CA VAL A 873 -9.08 7.98 58.61
C VAL A 873 -8.38 9.25 59.03
N TYR A 874 -9.17 10.31 59.17
CA TYR A 874 -8.75 11.65 59.58
C TYR A 874 -9.37 12.01 60.93
N VAL A 875 -8.66 12.81 61.73
CA VAL A 875 -9.13 13.32 63.02
C VAL A 875 -9.01 14.84 63.10
N ASN A 876 -9.91 15.46 63.85
CA ASN A 876 -9.76 16.83 64.35
C ASN A 876 -9.27 16.77 65.80
N ILE A 877 -8.30 17.60 66.14
CA ILE A 877 -7.64 17.65 67.44
C ILE A 877 -8.08 18.95 68.12
N PRO A 878 -8.72 18.93 69.31
CA PRO A 878 -9.07 20.16 70.02
C PRO A 878 -7.80 20.89 70.48
N THR A 879 -7.94 22.16 70.89
CA THR A 879 -6.85 22.88 71.55
C THR A 879 -6.62 22.31 72.96
N ILE A 880 -5.44 22.53 73.55
CA ILE A 880 -5.15 22.10 74.94
C ILE A 880 -6.19 22.67 75.93
N ALA A 881 -6.57 23.94 75.75
CA ALA A 881 -7.61 24.60 76.55
C ALA A 881 -9.01 23.94 76.43
N ASN A 882 -9.23 23.19 75.34
CA ASN A 882 -10.48 22.48 75.06
C ASN A 882 -10.34 20.95 75.27
N GLY A 883 -9.37 20.50 76.07
CA GLY A 883 -9.28 19.12 76.56
C GLY A 883 -8.25 18.21 75.87
N ALA A 884 -7.54 18.68 74.84
CA ALA A 884 -6.41 17.93 74.30
C ALA A 884 -5.24 17.88 75.30
N THR A 885 -4.52 16.77 75.31
CA THR A 885 -3.40 16.52 76.24
C THR A 885 -2.10 16.43 75.44
N SER A 886 -1.07 17.20 75.80
CA SER A 886 0.23 17.07 75.15
C SER A 886 0.86 15.70 75.46
N GLY A 887 1.58 15.14 74.49
CA GLY A 887 2.12 13.78 74.55
C GLY A 887 1.12 12.67 74.19
N ALA A 888 -0.19 12.94 74.13
CA ALA A 888 -1.18 11.94 73.75
C ALA A 888 -0.90 11.38 72.35
N ALA A 889 -0.81 10.05 72.23
CA ALA A 889 -0.51 9.36 70.98
C ALA A 889 -1.82 8.93 70.29
N ILE A 890 -2.31 9.74 69.36
CA ILE A 890 -3.50 9.40 68.58
C ILE A 890 -3.13 8.32 67.56
N SER A 891 -3.73 7.15 67.70
CA SER A 891 -3.82 6.10 66.68
C SER A 891 -5.27 5.70 66.48
N VAL A 892 -5.55 5.05 65.35
CA VAL A 892 -6.90 4.56 64.99
C VAL A 892 -6.87 3.08 64.62
N SER A 893 -7.95 2.37 64.95
CA SER A 893 -8.22 1.00 64.49
C SER A 893 -9.61 0.89 63.88
N LEU A 894 -9.79 0.01 62.88
CA LEU A 894 -11.10 -0.40 62.40
C LEU A 894 -11.53 -1.69 63.12
N ASP A 895 -12.74 -1.68 63.69
CA ASP A 895 -13.33 -2.85 64.34
C ASP A 895 -13.66 -3.94 63.31
N ARG A 896 -13.21 -5.16 63.57
CA ARG A 896 -13.40 -6.31 62.67
C ARG A 896 -14.78 -6.97 62.74
N ASN A 897 -15.55 -6.80 63.81
CA ASN A 897 -16.75 -7.61 64.06
C ASN A 897 -17.90 -6.90 64.78
N GLU A 898 -17.81 -5.59 65.02
CA GLU A 898 -18.87 -4.78 65.61
C GLU A 898 -18.98 -3.43 64.89
N GLY A 899 -20.14 -3.11 64.30
CA GLY A 899 -20.34 -1.89 63.52
C GLY A 899 -19.62 -1.89 62.16
N TYR A 900 -19.35 -3.07 61.60
CA TYR A 900 -18.92 -3.25 60.21
C TYR A 900 -20.02 -3.95 59.40
N ARG A 901 -20.29 -3.45 58.19
CA ARG A 901 -21.20 -4.09 57.25
C ARG A 901 -20.85 -3.70 55.81
N ALA A 902 -20.68 -4.71 54.95
CA ALA A 902 -20.55 -4.54 53.50
C ALA A 902 -21.54 -5.47 52.78
N ILE A 903 -22.08 -5.04 51.64
CA ILE A 903 -22.97 -5.85 50.80
C ILE A 903 -22.30 -6.11 49.46
N ASP A 904 -22.34 -7.34 48.99
CA ASP A 904 -21.89 -7.74 47.65
C ASP A 904 -22.91 -7.37 46.54
N SER A 905 -22.58 -7.62 45.27
CA SER A 905 -23.48 -7.30 44.16
C SER A 905 -24.74 -8.16 44.07
N SER A 906 -24.85 -9.25 44.85
CA SER A 906 -26.05 -10.10 44.95
C SER A 906 -27.00 -9.67 46.07
N GLY A 907 -26.59 -8.73 46.93
CA GLY A 907 -27.32 -8.34 48.14
C GLY A 907 -26.89 -9.10 49.40
N THR A 908 -25.87 -9.97 49.32
CA THR A 908 -25.36 -10.73 50.45
C THR A 908 -24.48 -9.85 51.35
N ALA A 909 -24.81 -9.78 52.64
CA ALA A 909 -24.10 -8.94 53.60
C ALA A 909 -23.00 -9.70 54.34
N SER A 910 -21.80 -9.12 54.40
CA SER A 910 -20.72 -9.47 55.32
C SER A 910 -20.72 -8.49 56.50
N THR A 911 -20.76 -9.02 57.72
CA THR A 911 -20.80 -8.25 58.98
C THR A 911 -19.52 -8.38 59.81
N THR A 912 -18.51 -9.08 59.29
CA THR A 912 -17.19 -9.21 59.91
C THR A 912 -16.09 -9.14 58.85
N PHE A 913 -14.93 -8.58 59.17
CA PHE A 913 -13.75 -8.69 58.29
C PHE A 913 -13.38 -10.16 58.06
N ALA A 914 -12.75 -10.44 56.92
CA ALA A 914 -12.12 -11.73 56.67
C ALA A 914 -10.90 -11.97 57.58
N ASN A 915 -10.34 -10.90 58.15
CA ASN A 915 -9.26 -10.96 59.14
C ASN A 915 -9.82 -11.11 60.56
N SER A 916 -9.20 -11.96 61.37
CA SER A 916 -9.61 -12.26 62.75
C SER A 916 -9.12 -11.24 63.80
N ILE A 917 -8.44 -10.16 63.38
CA ILE A 917 -7.98 -9.05 64.22
C ILE A 917 -8.44 -7.69 63.70
N ASP A 918 -8.56 -6.71 64.61
CA ASP A 918 -8.80 -5.31 64.27
C ASP A 918 -7.63 -4.75 63.45
N LEU A 919 -7.94 -3.94 62.44
CA LEU A 919 -6.91 -3.33 61.60
C LEU A 919 -6.46 -2.02 62.24
N THR A 920 -5.19 -1.93 62.64
CA THR A 920 -4.67 -0.78 63.38
C THR A 920 -3.67 0.01 62.55
N SER A 921 -3.80 1.35 62.56
CA SER A 921 -2.92 2.29 61.85
C SER A 921 -1.43 2.12 62.16
N THR A 922 -1.09 1.65 63.37
CA THR A 922 0.28 1.42 63.87
C THR A 922 0.83 0.02 63.62
N SER A 923 0.14 -0.85 62.86
CA SER A 923 0.64 -2.20 62.53
C SER A 923 1.93 -2.20 61.71
N THR A 924 2.34 -1.06 61.13
CA THR A 924 3.68 -0.86 60.57
C THR A 924 4.51 0.01 61.50
N SER A 925 5.69 -0.47 61.89
CA SER A 925 6.61 0.27 62.78
C SER A 925 6.93 1.66 62.21
N GLY A 926 6.89 2.69 63.07
CA GLY A 926 7.14 4.08 62.69
C GLY A 926 5.99 4.80 61.98
N LYS A 927 4.82 4.17 61.80
CA LYS A 927 3.64 4.74 61.15
C LYS A 927 2.42 4.82 62.09
N GLY A 928 1.50 5.74 61.81
CA GLY A 928 0.15 5.74 62.37
C GLY A 928 -0.04 6.31 63.78
N SER A 929 1.02 6.81 64.43
CA SER A 929 0.93 7.49 65.74
C SER A 929 1.16 9.01 65.59
N MET A 930 0.12 9.79 65.86
CA MET A 930 0.15 11.25 65.86
C MET A 930 0.25 11.77 67.29
N TYR A 931 1.42 12.29 67.67
CA TYR A 931 1.69 12.78 69.02
C TYR A 931 1.24 14.24 69.15
N VAL A 932 0.26 14.48 70.00
CA VAL A 932 -0.31 15.80 70.24
C VAL A 932 0.68 16.68 70.98
N ARG A 933 0.82 17.93 70.53
CA ARG A 933 1.64 18.98 71.15
C ARG A 933 0.90 20.31 71.12
N LYS A 934 1.13 21.18 72.09
CA LYS A 934 0.62 22.57 72.11
C LYS A 934 1.30 23.42 71.03
N THR A 935 2.60 23.23 70.84
CA THR A 935 3.44 23.79 69.77
C THR A 935 4.63 22.85 69.52
N LYS A 936 5.50 23.14 68.56
CA LYS A 936 6.67 22.30 68.26
C LYS A 936 7.84 23.09 67.69
N PRO A 937 9.10 22.68 67.96
CA PRO A 937 10.27 23.28 67.35
C PRO A 937 10.49 22.75 65.94
N VAL A 938 11.06 23.62 65.11
CA VAL A 938 11.79 23.25 63.90
C VAL A 938 13.22 23.73 64.06
N ILE A 939 14.17 22.82 64.00
CA ILE A 939 15.59 23.16 63.96
C ILE A 939 16.00 23.32 62.49
N ALA A 940 16.94 24.20 62.17
CA ALA A 940 17.51 24.29 60.83
C ALA A 940 19.00 24.65 60.90
N ALA A 941 19.78 24.16 59.94
CA ALA A 941 21.16 24.62 59.77
C ALA A 941 21.12 26.01 59.16
N VAL A 942 21.93 26.93 59.69
CA VAL A 942 22.07 28.29 59.14
C VAL A 942 23.47 28.38 58.53
N ALA A 943 23.55 28.95 57.33
CA ALA A 943 24.81 29.05 56.61
C ALA A 943 25.89 29.76 57.45
N LEU A 944 27.10 29.23 57.42
CA LEU A 944 28.29 29.82 58.02
C LEU A 944 28.88 30.87 57.06
N ASP A 945 29.48 31.93 57.62
CA ASP A 945 30.01 33.05 56.82
C ASP A 945 31.23 32.68 55.95
N SER A 946 31.81 31.50 56.19
CA SER A 946 32.84 30.89 55.35
C SER A 946 32.78 29.36 55.45
N THR A 947 33.30 28.68 54.43
CA THR A 947 33.58 27.22 54.43
C THR A 947 35.02 26.88 54.81
N THR A 948 35.89 27.88 55.00
CA THR A 948 37.27 27.75 55.51
C THR A 948 37.35 28.21 56.95
N LEU A 949 38.14 27.55 57.79
CA LEU A 949 38.35 27.90 59.20
C LEU A 949 39.83 28.21 59.45
N THR A 950 40.09 29.40 59.98
CA THR A 950 41.43 29.84 60.42
C THR A 950 41.63 29.49 61.89
N ALA A 951 42.87 29.24 62.31
CA ALA A 951 43.20 29.10 63.73
C ALA A 951 42.88 30.41 64.48
N GLY A 952 42.41 30.29 65.72
CA GLY A 952 41.96 31.43 66.53
C GLY A 952 41.15 31.00 67.75
N SER A 953 40.89 31.95 68.66
CA SER A 953 40.23 31.69 69.95
C SER A 953 38.69 31.79 69.93
N ASP A 954 38.11 32.46 68.92
CA ASP A 954 36.65 32.63 68.76
C ASP A 954 36.21 32.21 67.35
N ALA A 955 36.34 30.91 67.04
CA ALA A 955 36.03 30.35 65.73
C ALA A 955 34.64 29.69 65.73
N VAL A 956 33.76 30.08 64.79
CA VAL A 956 32.41 29.49 64.64
C VAL A 956 32.51 28.10 63.99
N LEU A 957 32.18 27.06 64.76
CA LEU A 957 32.26 25.65 64.35
C LEU A 957 30.98 25.16 63.66
N GLY A 958 29.83 25.70 64.08
CA GLY A 958 28.52 25.36 63.53
C GLY A 958 27.45 26.38 63.96
N ARG A 959 26.42 26.54 63.14
CA ARG A 959 25.34 27.52 63.33
C ARG A 959 23.99 26.88 63.00
N PHE A 960 23.03 27.03 63.89
CA PHE A 960 21.66 26.51 63.72
C PHE A 960 20.65 27.50 64.24
N SER A 961 19.40 27.41 63.76
CA SER A 961 18.27 28.12 64.34
C SER A 961 17.29 27.15 64.98
N VAL A 962 16.61 27.63 66.01
CA VAL A 962 15.44 26.98 66.61
C VAL A 962 14.27 27.91 66.38
N THR A 963 13.20 27.38 65.77
CA THR A 963 11.99 28.11 65.40
C THR A 963 10.80 27.50 66.12
N ALA A 964 10.03 28.30 66.86
CA ALA A 964 8.77 27.86 67.44
C ALA A 964 7.63 27.96 66.42
N ASP A 965 6.68 27.03 66.44
CA ASP A 965 5.46 27.20 65.64
C ASP A 965 4.66 28.43 66.09
N SER A 966 3.89 29.01 65.18
CA SER A 966 2.88 30.04 65.45
C SER A 966 1.89 29.69 66.56
N ALA A 967 1.65 28.39 66.82
CA ALA A 967 0.73 27.91 67.85
C ALA A 967 1.15 28.24 69.30
N GLY A 968 2.44 28.50 69.55
CA GLY A 968 2.93 28.81 70.89
C GLY A 968 4.46 28.84 70.97
N LYS A 969 4.99 29.48 72.01
CA LYS A 969 6.42 29.49 72.32
C LYS A 969 6.90 28.11 72.80
N ILE A 970 8.17 27.80 72.54
CA ILE A 970 8.86 26.61 73.07
C ILE A 970 10.01 27.04 73.97
N ASP A 971 10.35 26.23 74.97
CA ASP A 971 11.63 26.31 75.66
C ASP A 971 12.54 25.17 75.17
N TRP A 972 13.84 25.40 75.12
CA TRP A 972 14.83 24.32 75.04
C TRP A 972 15.87 24.42 76.14
N GLY A 973 16.32 23.25 76.62
CA GLY A 973 17.08 23.11 77.86
C GLY A 973 18.33 22.25 77.72
N GLN A 974 18.52 21.57 76.59
CA GLN A 974 19.77 20.87 76.25
C GLN A 974 19.94 20.78 74.73
N VAL A 975 21.18 20.89 74.27
CA VAL A 975 21.59 20.48 72.91
C VAL A 975 22.89 19.68 72.98
N VAL A 976 22.99 18.63 72.16
CA VAL A 976 24.18 17.77 72.02
C VAL A 976 24.67 17.84 70.58
N ILE A 977 25.90 18.31 70.40
CA ILE A 977 26.54 18.52 69.12
C ILE A 977 27.69 17.52 68.96
N THR A 978 27.57 16.61 68.00
CA THR A 978 28.67 15.78 67.52
C THR A 978 29.67 16.66 66.79
N LEU A 979 30.90 16.78 67.30
CA LEU A 979 32.03 17.35 66.58
C LEU A 979 32.88 16.22 65.99
N ASN A 980 33.05 16.22 64.67
CA ASN A 980 34.01 15.36 63.98
C ASN A 980 35.16 16.22 63.47
N LYS A 981 36.41 15.78 63.64
CA LYS A 981 37.60 16.52 63.20
C LYS A 981 38.68 15.59 62.66
N THR A 982 39.49 16.12 61.75
CA THR A 982 40.74 15.46 61.34
C THR A 982 41.71 15.45 62.53
N ALA A 983 42.45 14.36 62.72
CA ALA A 983 43.22 14.09 63.94
C ALA A 983 44.22 15.20 64.33
N ALA A 984 44.78 15.91 63.34
CA ALA A 984 45.77 16.97 63.53
C ALA A 984 45.18 18.35 63.93
N ILE A 985 43.85 18.50 63.89
CA ILE A 985 43.16 19.69 64.43
C ILE A 985 43.01 19.53 65.95
N THR A 986 43.35 20.57 66.70
CA THR A 986 43.00 20.70 68.13
C THR A 986 41.81 21.63 68.30
N THR A 987 40.94 21.28 69.24
CA THR A 987 39.80 22.12 69.66
C THR A 987 40.05 22.69 71.05
N GLY A 988 39.41 23.81 71.36
CA GLY A 988 39.44 24.41 72.70
C GLY A 988 38.94 23.44 73.77
N ALA A 989 39.35 23.68 75.02
CA ALA A 989 38.78 22.99 76.17
C ALA A 989 37.29 23.31 76.32
N THR A 990 36.53 22.49 77.06
CA THR A 990 35.11 22.76 77.36
C THR A 990 34.89 24.09 78.11
N THR A 991 35.92 24.64 78.74
CA THR A 991 35.95 25.99 79.34
C THR A 991 36.05 27.14 78.33
N THR A 992 36.36 26.83 77.07
CA THR A 992 36.54 27.79 75.96
C THR A 992 35.57 27.58 74.79
N LEU A 993 34.85 26.46 74.77
CA LEU A 993 33.70 26.28 73.88
C LEU A 993 32.47 26.94 74.52
N ALA A 994 31.68 27.66 73.73
CA ALA A 994 30.44 28.28 74.18
C ALA A 994 29.39 28.32 73.08
N LEU A 995 28.11 28.34 73.47
CA LEU A 995 27.01 28.66 72.57
C LEU A 995 26.74 30.17 72.62
N TRP A 996 26.57 30.79 71.46
CA TRP A 996 26.28 32.22 71.32
C TRP A 996 24.95 32.42 70.61
N SER A 997 24.24 33.51 70.90
CA SER A 997 23.12 34.00 70.10
C SER A 997 23.31 35.48 69.78
N GLY A 998 23.54 35.78 68.50
CA GLY A 998 24.04 37.08 68.07
C GLY A 998 25.37 37.43 68.75
N SER A 999 25.45 38.60 69.37
CA SER A 999 26.64 39.07 70.10
C SER A 999 26.67 38.65 71.58
N ASN A 1000 25.75 37.80 72.04
CA ASN A 1000 25.65 37.39 73.44
C ASN A 1000 26.04 35.92 73.62
N GLN A 1001 26.97 35.64 74.52
CA GLN A 1001 27.25 34.28 74.97
C GLN A 1001 26.09 33.78 75.84
N ILE A 1002 25.62 32.55 75.60
CA ILE A 1002 24.63 31.90 76.45
C ILE A 1002 25.36 31.27 77.64
N THR A 1003 25.09 31.76 78.85
CA THR A 1003 25.63 31.18 80.08
C THR A 1003 25.13 29.75 80.25
N GLY A 1004 26.03 28.80 80.51
CA GLY A 1004 25.69 27.39 80.65
C GLY A 1004 26.87 26.50 80.97
N THR A 1005 26.60 25.21 81.14
CA THR A 1005 27.58 24.15 81.41
C THR A 1005 27.87 23.37 80.13
N MET A 1006 29.16 23.15 79.85
CA MET A 1006 29.65 22.33 78.75
C MET A 1006 30.27 21.02 79.27
N ALA A 1007 29.96 19.90 78.61
CA ALA A 1007 30.58 18.59 78.87
C ALA A 1007 30.92 17.86 77.56
N THR A 1008 31.81 16.86 77.64
CA THR A 1008 32.24 16.04 76.49
C THR A 1008 32.35 14.56 76.86
N THR A 1009 32.16 13.65 75.89
CA THR A 1009 32.37 12.19 76.05
C THR A 1009 33.84 11.76 76.11
N THR A 1010 34.79 12.66 75.89
CA THR A 1010 36.23 12.33 75.88
C THR A 1010 36.74 12.01 77.28
N ALA A 1011 37.36 10.85 77.47
CA ALA A 1011 37.83 10.39 78.78
C ALA A 1011 38.92 11.31 79.37
N GLY A 1012 38.71 11.78 80.60
CA GLY A 1012 39.62 12.67 81.34
C GLY A 1012 38.99 13.98 81.84
N ALA A 1013 37.79 14.34 81.37
CA ALA A 1013 37.09 15.57 81.76
C ALA A 1013 36.32 15.51 83.11
N THR A 1014 36.68 14.61 84.02
CA THR A 1014 36.08 14.54 85.37
C THR A 1014 36.55 15.70 86.24
N SER A 1015 35.70 16.72 86.39
CA SER A 1015 35.65 17.70 87.50
C SER A 1015 37.00 18.05 88.15
N GLY A 1016 37.82 18.88 87.48
CA GLY A 1016 39.01 19.50 88.11
C GLY A 1016 40.13 19.94 87.16
N ALA A 1017 40.25 19.36 85.96
CA ALA A 1017 41.33 19.66 85.02
C ALA A 1017 40.91 20.69 83.94
N GLY A 1018 40.96 21.98 84.27
CA GLY A 1018 40.42 23.08 83.44
C GLY A 1018 41.18 23.44 82.14
N THR A 1019 41.84 22.49 81.46
CA THR A 1019 42.79 22.81 80.37
C THR A 1019 42.88 21.79 79.21
N MET A 1020 42.05 20.75 79.17
CA MET A 1020 42.13 19.70 78.13
C MET A 1020 41.18 19.95 76.94
N ASP A 1021 41.67 19.75 75.70
CA ASP A 1021 40.91 19.82 74.44
C ASP A 1021 39.60 18.99 74.50
N ALA A 1022 38.46 19.59 74.11
CA ALA A 1022 37.15 18.94 74.21
C ALA A 1022 37.04 17.61 73.42
N CYS A 1023 37.81 17.45 72.33
CA CYS A 1023 37.95 16.20 71.58
C CYS A 1023 39.41 15.68 71.62
N LEU A 1024 40.12 15.83 72.76
CA LEU A 1024 41.51 15.40 72.92
C LEU A 1024 41.73 13.93 72.51
N GLY A 1025 42.67 13.70 71.59
CA GLY A 1025 43.02 12.35 71.12
C GLY A 1025 41.95 11.65 70.26
N GLN A 1026 40.80 12.29 70.01
CA GLN A 1026 39.70 11.73 69.24
C GLN A 1026 39.47 12.48 67.92
N THR A 1027 38.92 11.77 66.93
CA THR A 1027 38.42 12.32 65.66
C THR A 1027 36.91 12.56 65.67
N SER A 1028 36.20 12.13 66.72
CA SER A 1028 34.79 12.42 66.97
C SER A 1028 34.53 12.52 68.47
N CYS A 1029 33.79 13.53 68.92
CA CYS A 1029 33.30 13.63 70.30
C CYS A 1029 31.91 14.29 70.38
N LEU A 1030 31.16 14.03 71.45
CA LEU A 1030 29.85 14.63 71.70
C LEU A 1030 30.01 15.81 72.66
N ILE A 1031 29.62 17.00 72.25
CA ILE A 1031 29.60 18.22 73.06
C ILE A 1031 28.19 18.45 73.60
N TYR A 1032 28.02 18.36 74.91
CA TYR A 1032 26.76 18.59 75.60
C TYR A 1032 26.73 20.03 76.12
N PHE A 1033 25.70 20.80 75.77
CA PHE A 1033 25.44 22.12 76.32
C PHE A 1033 24.09 22.15 77.04
N ARG A 1034 24.11 22.59 78.31
CA ARG A 1034 22.92 22.94 79.09
C ARG A 1034 23.04 24.41 79.49
N PRO A 1035 22.17 25.32 79.02
CA PRO A 1035 22.21 26.71 79.46
C PRO A 1035 21.86 26.81 80.96
N THR A 1036 22.23 27.89 81.64
CA THR A 1036 21.90 28.09 83.08
C THR A 1036 20.43 28.44 83.28
N THR A 1037 19.86 29.17 82.33
CA THR A 1037 18.43 29.50 82.21
C THR A 1037 17.91 28.84 80.94
N VAL A 1038 16.69 28.32 80.94
CA VAL A 1038 16.12 27.72 79.70
C VAL A 1038 15.99 28.77 78.59
N GLU A 1039 16.14 28.33 77.35
CA GLU A 1039 16.15 29.21 76.18
C GLU A 1039 14.78 29.23 75.49
N THR A 1040 13.97 30.24 75.82
CA THR A 1040 12.64 30.46 75.23
C THR A 1040 12.73 31.03 73.81
N ILE A 1041 11.97 30.44 72.89
CA ILE A 1041 11.71 30.95 71.54
C ILE A 1041 10.23 31.34 71.44
N GLU A 1042 9.95 32.63 71.21
CA GLU A 1042 8.57 33.15 71.14
C GLU A 1042 7.80 32.58 69.94
N ALA A 1043 6.48 32.49 70.06
CA ALA A 1043 5.60 31.85 69.07
C ALA A 1043 5.79 32.42 67.66
N GLY A 1044 6.02 31.54 66.67
CA GLY A 1044 6.28 31.92 65.27
C GLY A 1044 7.62 32.64 65.02
N THR A 1045 8.49 32.78 66.03
CA THR A 1045 9.81 33.40 65.89
C THR A 1045 10.93 32.36 65.77
N SER A 1046 12.10 32.81 65.34
CA SER A 1046 13.30 31.98 65.18
C SER A 1046 14.50 32.65 65.85
N LYS A 1047 15.28 31.89 66.63
CA LYS A 1047 16.52 32.36 67.26
C LYS A 1047 17.69 31.53 66.74
N THR A 1048 18.77 32.21 66.35
CA THR A 1048 19.98 31.58 65.81
C THR A 1048 21.04 31.42 66.91
N TYR A 1049 21.72 30.28 66.88
CA TYR A 1049 22.75 29.86 67.80
C TYR A 1049 24.02 29.46 67.07
N GLU A 1050 25.17 29.75 67.67
CA GLU A 1050 26.50 29.45 67.15
C GLU A 1050 27.31 28.70 68.20
N LEU A 1051 27.85 27.54 67.84
CA LEU A 1051 28.91 26.90 68.62
C LEU A 1051 30.23 27.57 68.25
N ARG A 1052 30.86 28.25 69.21
CA ARG A 1052 32.16 28.91 69.06
C ARG A 1052 33.20 28.34 70.02
N GLY A 1053 34.47 28.50 69.67
CA GLY A 1053 35.59 28.37 70.59
C GLY A 1053 36.94 28.33 69.88
N THR A 1054 37.98 27.91 70.60
CA THR A 1054 39.35 27.88 70.07
C THR A 1054 39.56 26.74 69.06
N VAL A 1055 40.30 27.00 67.99
CA VAL A 1055 40.77 25.99 67.01
C VAL A 1055 42.25 26.22 66.69
N GLY A 1056 43.01 25.13 66.62
CA GLY A 1056 44.45 25.14 66.28
C GLY A 1056 44.96 23.79 65.80
N GLY A 1057 46.28 23.60 65.85
CA GLY A 1057 46.99 22.43 65.32
C GLY A 1057 48.15 22.83 64.40
N ILE A 1058 48.89 21.84 63.88
CA ILE A 1058 49.88 22.02 62.81
C ILE A 1058 49.39 21.16 61.64
N VAL A 1059 48.90 21.77 60.55
CA VAL A 1059 48.15 21.04 59.52
C VAL A 1059 48.50 21.44 58.09
N SER A 1060 49.44 20.69 57.49
CA SER A 1060 49.61 20.66 56.04
C SER A 1060 48.63 19.66 55.40
N GLY A 1061 47.84 20.10 54.42
CA GLY A 1061 46.94 19.24 53.63
C GLY A 1061 45.46 19.41 53.97
N ALA A 1062 44.59 18.71 53.24
CA ALA A 1062 43.13 18.89 53.33
C ALA A 1062 42.56 18.33 54.65
N ASN A 1063 42.44 19.19 55.66
CA ASN A 1063 41.82 18.88 56.94
C ASN A 1063 40.37 19.42 56.99
N ASN A 1064 39.52 18.81 57.81
CA ASN A 1064 38.14 19.24 58.03
C ASN A 1064 37.70 19.11 59.49
N ILE A 1065 36.72 19.94 59.87
CA ILE A 1065 35.92 19.83 61.09
C ILE A 1065 34.44 20.01 60.73
N SER A 1066 33.58 19.17 61.28
CA SER A 1066 32.12 19.25 61.12
C SER A 1066 31.39 19.14 62.45
N ALA A 1067 30.23 19.79 62.51
CA ALA A 1067 29.35 19.85 63.66
C ALA A 1067 27.96 19.39 63.25
N SER A 1068 27.36 18.46 63.99
CA SER A 1068 26.00 17.96 63.73
C SER A 1068 25.23 17.68 65.01
N ILE A 1069 23.90 17.82 64.97
CA ILE A 1069 22.98 17.41 66.03
C ILE A 1069 22.37 16.07 65.58
N ALA A 1070 22.47 15.04 66.42
CA ALA A 1070 22.00 13.70 66.11
C ALA A 1070 20.47 13.57 66.27
N ASN A 1071 19.92 12.35 66.12
CA ASN A 1071 18.56 12.01 66.56
C ASN A 1071 18.51 10.59 67.15
N PRO A 1072 19.17 10.34 68.30
CA PRO A 1072 19.22 9.03 68.96
C PRO A 1072 17.86 8.43 69.37
N HIS A 1073 16.81 9.22 69.63
CA HIS A 1073 15.54 8.65 70.10
C HIS A 1073 14.65 8.14 68.97
N THR A 1074 14.23 6.88 69.06
CA THR A 1074 13.35 6.20 68.09
C THR A 1074 11.92 6.00 68.61
N THR A 1075 11.63 6.43 69.84
CA THR A 1075 10.32 6.34 70.50
C THR A 1075 10.05 7.61 71.32
N ALA A 1076 8.78 7.96 71.52
CA ALA A 1076 8.42 9.09 72.37
C ALA A 1076 8.69 8.79 73.85
N SER A 1077 9.27 9.77 74.57
CA SER A 1077 9.33 9.79 76.03
C SER A 1077 8.35 10.84 76.58
N SER A 1078 7.75 10.56 77.73
CA SER A 1078 6.90 11.46 78.51
C SER A 1078 7.49 11.78 79.89
N THR A 1079 8.77 11.44 80.11
CA THR A 1079 9.55 11.85 81.29
C THR A 1079 10.90 12.42 80.85
N ALA A 1080 11.26 13.57 81.40
CA ALA A 1080 12.28 14.44 80.86
C ALA A 1080 13.70 13.89 80.91
N VAL A 1081 14.41 14.13 79.81
CA VAL A 1081 15.75 13.62 79.53
C VAL A 1081 16.82 14.57 80.13
N PHE A 1082 16.68 14.88 81.42
CA PHE A 1082 17.66 15.61 82.21
C PHE A 1082 18.30 14.71 83.26
N ASP A 1083 19.13 13.76 82.85
CA ASP A 1083 20.04 13.09 83.78
C ASP A 1083 20.89 14.13 84.53
N LEU A 1084 21.23 13.84 85.79
CA LEU A 1084 21.78 14.83 86.72
C LEU A 1084 22.98 15.58 86.12
N ALA A 1085 22.95 16.91 86.16
CA ALA A 1085 24.08 17.78 85.80
C ALA A 1085 25.26 17.73 86.80
N THR A 1086 25.41 16.62 87.54
CA THR A 1086 26.44 16.39 88.55
C THR A 1086 27.10 15.02 88.35
N GLY A 1087 28.07 14.96 87.43
CA GLY A 1087 29.25 14.11 87.61
C GLY A 1087 29.35 12.78 86.86
N ALA A 1088 28.37 12.35 86.06
CA ALA A 1088 28.49 11.13 85.24
C ALA A 1088 28.51 11.47 83.74
N ILE A 1089 29.66 11.25 83.11
CA ILE A 1089 29.92 11.53 81.69
C ILE A 1089 29.62 10.28 80.85
N GLY A 1090 28.87 10.43 79.75
CA GLY A 1090 29.00 9.57 78.57
C GLY A 1090 28.11 8.32 78.45
N THR A 1091 26.86 8.36 78.91
CA THR A 1091 25.88 7.31 78.58
C THR A 1091 25.34 7.49 77.16
N ALA A 1092 25.48 6.48 76.29
CA ALA A 1092 24.79 6.45 75.01
C ALA A 1092 23.27 6.27 75.23
N GLY A 1093 22.45 7.19 74.70
CA GLY A 1093 20.98 7.14 74.81
C GLY A 1093 20.28 8.44 75.23
N THR A 1094 21.02 9.49 75.60
CA THR A 1094 20.45 10.83 75.89
C THR A 1094 19.94 11.52 74.62
N ALA A 1095 18.82 12.24 74.72
CA ALA A 1095 18.28 13.05 73.62
C ALA A 1095 19.26 14.15 73.19
N SER A 1096 19.45 14.31 71.87
CA SER A 1096 20.32 15.36 71.32
C SER A 1096 19.75 16.77 71.44
N PHE A 1097 18.44 16.88 71.68
CA PHE A 1097 17.73 18.13 71.91
C PHE A 1097 16.60 17.87 72.92
N ALA A 1098 16.54 18.65 74.00
CA ALA A 1098 15.48 18.56 75.00
C ALA A 1098 14.70 19.88 75.04
N TRP A 1099 13.38 19.80 74.91
CA TRP A 1099 12.49 20.94 74.73
C TRP A 1099 11.13 20.74 75.42
N SER A 1100 10.40 21.83 75.63
CA SER A 1100 9.03 21.85 76.15
C SER A 1100 8.13 22.67 75.22
N ASP A 1101 6.86 22.27 75.12
CA ASP A 1101 5.84 22.93 74.28
C ASP A 1101 4.95 23.92 75.05
N TRP A 1102 5.33 24.24 76.29
CA TRP A 1102 4.56 25.03 77.24
C TRP A 1102 3.17 24.45 77.60
N SER A 1103 2.97 23.13 77.57
CA SER A 1103 1.66 22.56 77.93
C SER A 1103 1.35 22.67 79.42
N ASP A 1104 2.33 22.42 80.29
CA ASP A 1104 2.25 22.60 81.74
C ASP A 1104 2.89 23.93 82.18
N LEU A 1105 2.04 24.94 82.43
CA LEU A 1105 2.47 26.26 82.88
C LEU A 1105 3.18 26.27 84.25
N SER A 1106 3.13 25.18 85.02
CA SER A 1106 3.81 25.07 86.31
C SER A 1106 5.28 24.62 86.21
N ASP A 1107 5.71 24.11 85.05
CA ASP A 1107 7.01 23.46 84.85
C ASP A 1107 8.10 24.38 84.25
N HIS A 1108 7.75 25.64 83.95
CA HIS A 1108 8.66 26.62 83.35
C HIS A 1108 9.51 27.35 84.39
N SER A 1109 10.47 26.64 84.96
CA SER A 1109 11.44 27.28 85.85
C SER A 1109 12.45 28.12 85.06
N SER A 1110 12.82 29.29 85.60
CA SER A 1110 13.84 30.16 85.00
C SER A 1110 15.27 29.59 85.07
N SER A 1111 15.47 28.47 85.77
CA SER A 1111 16.77 27.79 85.91
C SER A 1111 16.70 26.44 85.21
N ALA A 1112 17.60 26.16 84.27
CA ALA A 1112 17.56 24.90 83.54
C ALA A 1112 17.70 23.65 84.43
N THR A 1113 18.17 23.79 85.68
CA THR A 1113 18.25 22.70 86.68
C THR A 1113 16.97 22.49 87.50
N GLY A 1114 15.99 23.40 87.41
CA GLY A 1114 14.74 23.36 88.17
C GLY A 1114 13.52 22.87 87.39
N ALA A 1115 13.68 22.57 86.10
CA ALA A 1115 12.65 21.94 85.28
C ALA A 1115 12.29 20.56 85.86
N SER A 1116 11.01 20.35 86.13
CA SER A 1116 10.42 19.06 86.46
C SER A 1116 10.38 18.17 85.21
N THR A 1117 10.05 16.90 85.40
CA THR A 1117 10.20 15.90 84.36
C THR A 1117 8.97 15.70 83.47
N SER A 1118 7.85 16.41 83.68
CA SER A 1118 6.58 16.11 83.00
C SER A 1118 6.37 16.82 81.66
N ASP A 1119 6.72 18.10 81.51
CA ASP A 1119 6.46 18.86 80.26
C ASP A 1119 7.57 18.74 79.21
N TRP A 1120 8.72 18.20 79.60
CA TRP A 1120 9.94 18.19 78.82
C TRP A 1120 10.16 16.89 78.04
N VAL A 1121 10.42 17.02 76.74
CA VAL A 1121 10.51 15.93 75.78
C VAL A 1121 11.80 15.97 74.96
N GLY A 1122 12.19 14.80 74.44
CA GLY A 1122 13.42 14.61 73.67
C GLY A 1122 13.33 14.98 72.18
N ASP A 1123 14.30 14.50 71.43
CA ASP A 1123 14.54 14.76 70.01
C ASP A 1123 13.67 13.92 69.05
N TYR A 1124 12.98 12.88 69.57
CA TYR A 1124 12.05 12.08 68.78
C TYR A 1124 10.99 12.94 68.09
N LEU A 1125 10.95 12.84 66.76
CA LEU A 1125 10.06 13.60 65.87
C LEU A 1125 10.23 15.14 65.94
N VAL A 1126 11.37 15.64 66.44
CA VAL A 1126 11.80 17.03 66.20
C VAL A 1126 12.15 17.17 64.72
N ARG A 1127 11.49 18.12 64.05
CA ARG A 1127 11.62 18.28 62.60
C ARG A 1127 13.05 18.69 62.24
N THR A 1128 13.60 17.99 61.23
CA THR A 1128 14.95 18.09 60.61
C THR A 1128 16.12 17.38 61.32
N LEU A 1129 15.94 16.80 62.51
CA LEU A 1129 17.02 16.00 63.12
C LEU A 1129 17.07 14.59 62.53
N PRO A 1130 18.26 14.02 62.20
CA PRO A 1130 19.61 14.56 62.46
C PRO A 1130 20.04 15.63 61.44
N LEU A 1131 20.83 16.61 61.91
CA LEU A 1131 21.12 17.85 61.20
C LEU A 1131 22.62 18.18 61.23
N THR A 1132 23.25 18.44 60.08
CA THR A 1132 24.61 19.00 60.04
C THR A 1132 24.55 20.53 60.12
N ILE A 1133 25.12 21.10 61.18
CA ILE A 1133 25.08 22.54 61.50
C ILE A 1133 26.39 23.27 61.12
N GLY A 1134 27.43 22.53 60.76
CA GLY A 1134 28.68 23.09 60.24
C GLY A 1134 29.54 22.05 59.55
N ASN A 1135 30.21 22.44 58.48
CA ASN A 1135 31.27 21.66 57.84
C ASN A 1135 32.29 22.65 57.28
N ARG A 1136 33.52 22.60 57.79
CA ARG A 1136 34.57 23.58 57.51
C ARG A 1136 35.86 22.86 57.11
N SER A 1137 36.43 23.30 55.99
CA SER A 1137 37.80 22.98 55.60
C SER A 1137 38.79 23.77 56.46
N VAL A 1138 39.93 23.17 56.76
CA VAL A 1138 40.96 23.73 57.64
C VAL A 1138 42.31 23.64 56.93
N ASN A 1139 42.92 24.79 56.67
CA ASN A 1139 44.25 24.95 56.10
C ASN A 1139 44.91 26.13 56.82
N PHE A 1140 45.82 25.87 57.76
CA PHE A 1140 46.66 26.86 58.42
C PHE A 1140 48.07 26.32 58.68
#